data_AF-A0A4S2EWN4-F1
#
_entry.id   AF-A0A4S2EWN4-F1
#
_cell.length_a   1.000
_cell.length_b   1.000
_cell.length_c   1.000
_cell.angle_alpha   90.00
_cell.angle_beta   90.00
_cell.angle_gamma   90.00
#
_symmetry.space_group_name_H-M   'P 1'
#
loop_
_entity.id
_entity.type
_entity.pdbx_description
1 polymer ?
#
loop_
_entity_poly.entity_id
_entity_poly.type
_entity_poly.pdbx_seq_one_letter_code
_entity_poly.pdbx_strand_id
1 'polypeptide(L)'
;MGSSSLEPKVVDARGRTLAGADVPEVCRYLRGCVRAEVQDDGYVRPWRFSAKQLRHLAEVGRNHRAGSTAGVCLAFVTDGSEVQVDLEVVFDLAHDADMVREVRAAEGRSLAPEAGLVDSVTLEVAGVQHVATVESGTLTFALDNGAHVPLECRVWLPYIMAVAVGGLRTDGSLEPMPDRPLLLTLGDSITQGFVAGCSGETWPVRLGRDLDFCLVNQGVAGHVFDPGTLKGSGRLRRAAPAAVVVAYGTNDWARISSARRIRKNIHAYLRRVADLYGSCARVYVVSPLWRADAAIASASGKPLGWVGQILRDECAGLGFSFVDGFDLVAHDPRLFGDLRLHPNAEGSASMARSLAVRIRADIASSPVTDPATGLSAVATAADGQSRDRAGAPGEHPGFDALVRTIWRLRQPDGCPWDREQTHGSIQRNMVEEAYEAVDAIDGGDPRHLAEELGDVLMQVLLHAQIADDAGAFSIDDVVAGLDEKLVRRHPHVFGDAAAADEGEVLAIWEQVKDAEREDAEQGLLDSVPRSLPALMECQKVSKRAARAGFDWPSADAVWDKVAEERAEFEAEEPGGEAAELEFGDVLFALVNVARKGGVDAERALRRSTAKFRRRWAAMERAAREAGTPLEELSHGELEGLWARVKEGERGER
;
A
#
# COMPACT_ATOMS: atom_id res chain seq x y z
N MET A 1 -5.13 19.58 5.07
CA MET A 1 -5.31 18.55 6.11
C MET A 1 -4.02 18.44 6.90
N GLY A 2 -4.13 18.50 8.23
CA GLY A 2 -2.99 18.55 9.14
C GLY A 2 -2.20 17.25 9.05
N SER A 3 -1.05 17.31 8.40
CA SER A 3 -0.01 16.32 8.63
C SER A 3 0.40 16.45 10.10
N SER A 4 -0.14 15.58 10.93
CA SER A 4 0.22 15.48 12.35
C SER A 4 1.59 14.82 12.46
N SER A 5 2.34 15.15 13.50
CA SER A 5 3.60 14.45 13.72
C SER A 5 3.30 12.98 14.04
N LEU A 6 4.13 12.07 13.52
CA LEU A 6 3.91 10.64 13.73
C LEU A 6 4.18 10.29 15.20
N GLU A 7 3.12 9.96 15.93
CA GLU A 7 3.26 9.37 17.27
C GLU A 7 3.66 7.87 17.18
N PRO A 8 4.71 7.46 17.89
CA PRO A 8 5.15 6.07 17.86
C PRO A 8 4.14 5.15 18.56
N LYS A 9 4.03 3.92 18.07
CA LYS A 9 3.35 2.86 18.81
C LYS A 9 4.20 2.48 20.03
N VAL A 10 3.75 2.80 21.23
CA VAL A 10 4.42 2.43 22.48
C VAL A 10 4.05 1.01 22.88
N VAL A 11 5.05 0.19 23.20
CA VAL A 11 4.86 -1.19 23.67
C VAL A 11 5.80 -1.53 24.83
N ASP A 12 5.43 -2.50 25.65
CA ASP A 12 6.34 -3.09 26.63
C ASP A 12 7.35 -4.07 25.99
N ALA A 13 8.30 -4.56 26.79
CA ALA A 13 9.28 -5.57 26.39
C ALA A 13 8.67 -6.90 25.89
N ARG A 14 7.39 -7.17 26.19
CA ARG A 14 6.64 -8.33 25.69
C ARG A 14 5.86 -8.03 24.40
N GLY A 15 5.94 -6.79 23.90
CA GLY A 15 5.25 -6.33 22.69
C GLY A 15 3.79 -5.95 22.88
N ARG A 16 3.29 -5.88 24.12
CA ARG A 16 1.92 -5.42 24.42
C ARG A 16 1.85 -3.91 24.30
N THR A 17 0.75 -3.40 23.75
CA THR A 17 0.58 -1.95 23.53
C THR A 17 0.27 -1.26 24.85
N LEU A 18 0.97 -0.15 25.12
CA LEU A 18 0.77 0.69 26.30
C LEU A 18 -0.06 1.93 25.93
N ALA A 19 -0.84 2.47 26.88
CA ALA A 19 -1.66 3.66 26.69
C ALA A 19 -1.84 4.41 28.01
N GLY A 20 -2.16 5.71 27.93
CA GLY A 20 -2.46 6.53 29.10
C GLY A 20 -1.27 6.64 30.08
N ALA A 21 -1.54 6.40 31.36
CA ALA A 21 -0.55 6.55 32.43
C ALA A 21 0.61 5.52 32.39
N ASP A 22 0.45 4.43 31.63
CA ASP A 22 1.49 3.39 31.49
C ASP A 22 2.59 3.76 30.48
N VAL A 23 2.42 4.87 29.75
CA VAL A 23 3.41 5.34 28.76
C VAL A 23 4.43 6.26 29.44
N PRO A 24 5.74 5.94 29.38
CA PRO A 24 6.78 6.81 29.93
C PRO A 24 6.72 8.23 29.34
N GLU A 25 6.91 9.24 30.19
CA GLU A 25 6.78 10.65 29.81
C GLU A 25 7.67 11.03 28.62
N VAL A 26 8.88 10.47 28.55
CA VAL A 26 9.84 10.73 27.47
C VAL A 26 9.28 10.41 26.07
N CYS A 27 8.34 9.47 25.96
CA CYS A 27 7.68 9.13 24.70
C CYS A 27 6.95 10.32 24.07
N ARG A 28 6.50 11.30 24.88
CA ARG A 28 5.80 12.50 24.38
C ARG A 28 6.69 13.39 23.52
N TYR A 29 7.99 13.38 23.80
CA TYR A 29 8.99 14.18 23.09
C TYR A 29 9.62 13.42 21.91
N LEU A 30 9.43 12.11 21.84
CA LEU A 30 10.07 11.26 20.85
C LEU A 30 9.47 11.48 19.45
N ARG A 31 10.33 11.70 18.45
CA ARG A 31 9.98 11.87 17.04
C ARG A 31 10.91 11.05 16.15
N GLY A 32 10.45 10.77 14.93
CA GLY A 32 11.22 10.02 13.92
C GLY A 32 11.27 8.50 14.10
N CYS A 33 10.45 7.95 15.00
CA CYS A 33 10.28 6.51 15.17
C CYS A 33 8.82 6.07 14.96
N VAL A 34 8.62 4.85 14.47
CA VAL A 34 7.28 4.26 14.23
C VAL A 34 6.82 3.46 15.46
N ARG A 35 7.77 3.01 16.28
CA ARG A 35 7.56 2.21 17.48
C ARG A 35 8.54 2.65 18.58
N ALA A 36 8.07 2.63 19.82
CA ALA A 36 8.87 2.84 21.02
C ALA A 36 8.66 1.63 21.94
N GLU A 37 9.74 1.02 22.41
CA GLU A 37 9.71 -0.17 23.26
C GLU A 37 10.25 0.17 24.64
N VAL A 38 9.40 0.03 25.66
CA VAL A 38 9.77 0.25 27.07
C VAL A 38 10.48 -1.01 27.58
N GLN A 39 11.73 -0.86 27.99
CA GLN A 39 12.58 -1.90 28.56
C GLN A 39 12.27 -2.11 30.05
N ASP A 40 12.74 -3.24 30.61
CA ASP A 40 12.45 -3.62 31.99
C ASP A 40 13.05 -2.64 33.04
N ASP A 41 14.07 -1.89 32.65
CA ASP A 41 14.71 -0.83 33.46
C ASP A 41 14.05 0.55 33.30
N GLY A 42 12.99 0.64 32.50
CA GLY A 42 12.24 1.87 32.24
C GLY A 42 12.78 2.74 31.11
N TYR A 43 13.94 2.40 30.52
CA TYR A 43 14.42 3.09 29.31
C TYR A 43 13.54 2.76 28.11
N VAL A 44 13.42 3.72 27.19
CA VAL A 44 12.61 3.60 25.99
C VAL A 44 13.50 3.46 24.78
N ARG A 45 13.44 2.31 24.12
CA ARG A 45 14.14 2.05 22.86
C ARG A 45 13.29 2.49 21.65
N PRO A 46 13.68 3.55 20.93
CA PRO A 46 12.99 3.96 19.71
C PRO A 46 13.35 3.06 18.52
N TRP A 47 12.38 2.84 17.64
CA TRP A 47 12.54 2.06 16.41
C TRP A 47 12.01 2.81 15.19
N ARG A 48 12.88 3.00 14.19
CA ARG A 48 12.56 3.63 12.89
C ARG A 48 11.58 2.80 12.05
N PHE A 49 11.45 1.52 12.38
CA PHE A 49 10.74 0.51 11.61
C PHE A 49 9.65 -0.16 12.44
N SER A 50 8.57 -0.61 11.78
CA SER A 50 7.55 -1.46 12.39
C SER A 50 8.06 -2.87 12.67
N ALA A 51 7.38 -3.62 13.54
CA ALA A 51 7.73 -5.01 13.83
C ALA A 51 7.73 -5.92 12.58
N LYS A 52 6.88 -5.64 11.57
CA LYS A 52 6.87 -6.38 10.29
C LYS A 52 8.11 -6.07 9.46
N GLN A 53 8.51 -4.81 9.39
CA GLN A 53 9.74 -4.40 8.71
C GLN A 53 10.98 -4.97 9.40
N LEU A 54 11.03 -4.93 10.73
CA LEU A 54 12.15 -5.47 11.52
C LEU A 54 12.34 -6.98 11.31
N ARG A 55 11.25 -7.76 11.24
CA ARG A 55 11.33 -9.20 10.92
C ARG A 55 11.90 -9.44 9.52
N HIS A 56 11.39 -8.74 8.52
CA HIS A 56 11.93 -8.83 7.15
C HIS A 56 13.41 -8.44 7.09
N LEU A 57 13.79 -7.34 7.75
CA LEU A 57 15.18 -6.88 7.81
C LEU A 57 16.07 -7.88 8.55
N ALA A 58 15.57 -8.62 9.52
CA ALA A 58 16.31 -9.74 10.14
C ALA A 58 16.51 -10.91 9.18
N GLU A 59 15.46 -11.30 8.42
CA GLU A 59 15.53 -12.38 7.42
C GLU A 59 16.59 -12.10 6.33
N VAL A 60 16.76 -10.84 5.94
CA VAL A 60 17.77 -10.43 4.95
C VAL A 60 19.11 -9.98 5.57
N GLY A 61 19.34 -10.22 6.86
CA GLY A 61 20.62 -9.96 7.54
C GLY A 61 20.95 -8.48 7.76
N ARG A 62 19.92 -7.63 7.88
CA ARG A 62 20.01 -6.16 8.08
C ARG A 62 19.43 -5.66 9.40
N ASN A 63 19.11 -6.55 10.34
CA ASN A 63 18.57 -6.19 11.66
C ASN A 63 19.44 -5.20 12.44
N HIS A 64 20.76 -5.36 12.43
CA HIS A 64 21.67 -4.45 13.14
C HIS A 64 21.60 -3.01 12.58
N ARG A 65 21.53 -2.85 11.25
CA ARG A 65 21.35 -1.53 10.59
C ARG A 65 19.98 -0.94 10.86
N ALA A 66 18.94 -1.78 10.85
CA ALA A 66 17.59 -1.38 11.17
C ALA A 66 17.43 -0.93 12.63
N GLY A 67 18.30 -1.40 13.52
CA GLY A 67 18.29 -1.10 14.93
C GLY A 67 18.78 0.30 15.29
N SER A 68 19.50 1.00 14.40
CA SER A 68 20.07 2.32 14.70
C SER A 68 19.00 3.38 14.92
N THR A 69 19.38 4.45 15.64
CA THR A 69 18.50 5.57 15.96
C THR A 69 18.57 6.73 14.96
N ALA A 70 19.03 6.46 13.73
CA ALA A 70 19.21 7.48 12.69
C ALA A 70 17.95 8.34 12.44
N GLY A 71 18.09 9.66 12.60
CA GLY A 71 16.98 10.60 12.39
C GLY A 71 15.86 10.51 13.43
N VAL A 72 16.04 9.77 14.53
CA VAL A 72 15.18 9.85 15.71
C VAL A 72 15.66 11.02 16.57
N CYS A 73 14.73 11.76 17.18
CA CYS A 73 15.08 12.82 18.12
C CYS A 73 14.07 12.95 19.28
N LEU A 74 14.50 13.66 20.32
CA LEU A 74 13.60 14.27 21.30
C LEU A 74 13.34 15.71 20.87
N ALA A 75 12.08 16.08 20.63
CA ALA A 75 11.66 17.40 20.20
C ALA A 75 10.76 18.05 21.26
N PHE A 76 11.20 19.20 21.78
CA PHE A 76 10.55 19.89 22.89
C PHE A 76 10.78 21.40 22.83
N VAL A 77 10.00 22.14 23.61
CA VAL A 77 10.16 23.56 23.89
C VAL A 77 10.57 23.69 25.36
N THR A 78 11.60 24.49 25.63
CA THR A 78 12.03 24.83 26.99
C THR A 78 12.39 26.31 27.08
N ASP A 79 12.14 26.93 28.23
CA ASP A 79 12.68 28.24 28.61
C ASP A 79 13.86 28.12 29.58
N GLY A 80 14.35 26.90 29.81
CA GLY A 80 15.53 26.62 30.61
C GLY A 80 16.85 27.07 29.94
N SER A 81 17.90 27.10 30.75
CA SER A 81 19.28 27.34 30.34
C SER A 81 20.13 26.05 30.31
N GLU A 82 19.57 24.93 30.76
CA GLU A 82 20.22 23.63 30.76
C GLU A 82 19.24 22.53 30.32
N VAL A 83 19.72 21.57 29.53
CA VAL A 83 18.99 20.36 29.14
C VAL A 83 19.80 19.14 29.54
N GLN A 84 19.14 18.19 30.20
CA GLN A 84 19.71 16.89 30.55
C GLN A 84 18.91 15.76 29.90
N VAL A 85 19.61 14.79 29.32
CA VAL A 85 19.01 13.57 28.75
C VAL A 85 19.75 12.34 29.25
N ASP A 86 19.00 11.36 29.76
CA ASP A 86 19.55 10.06 30.12
C ASP A 86 19.55 9.14 28.90
N LEU A 87 20.70 8.52 28.61
CA LEU A 87 20.85 7.59 27.51
C LEU A 87 21.47 6.27 28.00
N GLU A 88 21.06 5.18 27.36
CA GLU A 88 21.71 3.88 27.47
C GLU A 88 22.14 3.43 26.08
N VAL A 89 23.44 3.17 25.88
CA VAL A 89 23.95 2.61 24.63
C VAL A 89 23.53 1.14 24.52
N VAL A 90 22.62 0.86 23.59
CA VAL A 90 22.10 -0.49 23.32
C VAL A 90 23.03 -1.27 22.40
N PHE A 91 23.63 -0.57 21.43
CA PHE A 91 24.73 -1.12 20.65
C PHE A 91 25.69 -0.02 20.20
N ASP A 92 26.97 -0.35 20.24
CA ASP A 92 28.07 0.57 19.99
C ASP A 92 28.66 0.45 18.58
N LEU A 93 29.66 1.28 18.28
CA LEU A 93 30.36 1.25 17.00
C LEU A 93 31.17 -0.03 16.75
N ALA A 94 31.47 -0.82 17.78
CA ALA A 94 32.24 -2.06 17.61
C ALA A 94 31.48 -3.10 16.76
N HIS A 95 30.14 -3.02 16.76
CA HIS A 95 29.28 -3.86 15.93
C HIS A 95 29.46 -3.63 14.42
N ASP A 96 30.09 -2.52 14.02
CA ASP A 96 30.37 -2.16 12.63
C ASP A 96 31.87 -1.90 12.38
N ALA A 97 32.74 -2.53 13.17
CA ALA A 97 34.19 -2.31 13.14
C ALA A 97 34.83 -2.44 11.75
N ASP A 98 34.37 -3.37 10.90
CA ASP A 98 34.86 -3.52 9.52
C ASP A 98 34.58 -2.30 8.65
N MET A 99 33.34 -1.80 8.71
CA MET A 99 32.92 -0.62 7.98
C MET A 99 33.69 0.62 8.46
N VAL A 100 33.85 0.75 9.78
CA VAL A 100 34.64 1.84 10.39
C VAL A 100 36.11 1.73 9.98
N ARG A 101 36.68 0.52 9.91
CA ARG A 101 38.06 0.29 9.42
C ARG A 101 38.24 0.71 7.97
N GLU A 102 37.29 0.40 7.10
CA GLU A 102 37.34 0.78 5.67
C GLU A 102 37.36 2.31 5.50
N VAL A 103 36.51 3.04 6.23
CA VAL A 103 36.51 4.52 6.22
C VAL A 103 37.80 5.09 6.79
N ARG A 104 38.31 4.55 7.92
CA ARG A 104 39.61 4.95 8.50
C ARG A 104 40.75 4.83 7.49
N ALA A 105 40.75 3.75 6.71
CA ALA A 105 41.77 3.51 5.70
C ALA A 105 41.69 4.53 4.55
N ALA A 106 40.48 4.94 4.15
CA ALA A 106 40.27 5.91 3.09
C ALA A 106 40.71 7.35 3.47
N GLU A 107 40.49 7.74 4.72
CA GLU A 107 40.78 9.11 5.19
C GLU A 107 42.22 9.32 5.68
N GLY A 108 42.96 8.25 5.98
CA GLY A 108 44.30 8.34 6.55
C GLY A 108 44.36 9.07 7.90
N ARG A 109 43.25 9.13 8.65
CA ARG A 109 43.07 9.88 9.92
C ARG A 109 42.38 9.04 11.00
N SER A 110 42.44 9.53 12.25
CA SER A 110 41.67 8.99 13.38
C SER A 110 40.23 9.54 13.34
N LEU A 111 39.23 8.66 13.22
CA LEU A 111 37.81 9.02 13.34
C LEU A 111 37.46 9.14 14.85
N ALA A 112 37.85 10.24 15.50
CA ALA A 112 37.33 10.59 16.82
C ALA A 112 35.93 11.23 16.66
N PRO A 113 34.99 11.06 17.62
CA PRO A 113 33.73 11.81 17.63
C PRO A 113 33.95 13.32 17.50
N GLU A 114 35.01 13.81 18.14
CA GLU A 114 35.48 15.20 18.12
C GLU A 114 35.96 15.68 16.73
N ALA A 115 36.33 14.76 15.83
CA ALA A 115 36.72 15.04 14.46
C ALA A 115 35.54 14.96 13.47
N GLY A 116 34.32 14.68 13.97
CA GLY A 116 33.07 14.77 13.21
C GLY A 116 32.91 13.71 12.14
N LEU A 117 33.16 12.43 12.46
CA LEU A 117 33.30 11.40 11.42
C LEU A 117 32.65 10.03 11.66
N VAL A 118 31.94 9.77 12.77
CA VAL A 118 31.27 8.46 12.89
C VAL A 118 29.89 8.51 13.52
N ASP A 119 29.72 9.08 14.71
CA ASP A 119 28.41 9.16 15.36
C ASP A 119 28.40 10.15 16.55
N SER A 120 27.23 10.65 16.94
CA SER A 120 27.08 11.65 18.02
C SER A 120 25.65 11.79 18.52
N VAL A 121 25.50 12.42 19.68
CA VAL A 121 24.22 13.03 20.12
C VAL A 121 24.33 14.53 19.87
N THR A 122 23.38 15.11 19.12
CA THR A 122 23.44 16.53 18.75
C THR A 122 22.20 17.24 19.26
N LEU A 123 22.36 18.19 20.18
CA LEU A 123 21.32 19.16 20.50
C LEU A 123 21.35 20.27 19.45
N GLU A 124 20.20 20.52 18.81
CA GLU A 124 19.96 21.66 17.95
C GLU A 124 18.97 22.62 18.62
N VAL A 125 19.35 23.90 18.72
CA VAL A 125 18.56 24.97 19.32
C VAL A 125 18.84 26.28 18.58
N ALA A 126 17.80 26.97 18.12
CA ALA A 126 17.92 28.25 17.41
C ALA A 126 18.95 28.25 16.23
N GLY A 127 19.11 27.13 15.55
CA GLY A 127 20.08 26.96 14.45
C GLY A 127 21.53 26.73 14.90
N VAL A 128 21.79 26.67 16.20
CA VAL A 128 23.08 26.28 16.80
C VAL A 128 23.05 24.80 17.15
N GLN A 129 24.16 24.10 16.90
CA GLN A 129 24.33 22.69 17.24
C GLN A 129 25.37 22.50 18.34
N HIS A 130 25.03 21.74 19.36
CA HIS A 130 25.91 21.27 20.43
C HIS A 130 26.09 19.77 20.26
N VAL A 131 27.31 19.34 19.94
CA VAL A 131 27.63 17.94 19.63
C VAL A 131 28.28 17.29 20.85
N ALA A 132 27.77 16.12 21.23
CA ALA A 132 28.31 15.30 22.32
C ALA A 132 28.63 13.88 21.84
N THR A 133 29.59 13.24 22.52
CA THR A 133 29.92 11.83 22.32
C THR A 133 28.77 10.93 22.78
N VAL A 134 28.59 9.79 22.12
CA VAL A 134 27.56 8.80 22.46
C VAL A 134 28.06 7.92 23.62
N GLU A 135 27.51 8.14 24.82
CA GLU A 135 27.88 7.38 26.02
C GLU A 135 26.63 7.09 26.87
N SER A 136 26.65 5.99 27.64
CA SER A 136 25.59 5.71 28.62
C SER A 136 25.73 6.64 29.82
N GLY A 137 24.61 7.19 30.31
CA GLY A 137 24.56 8.12 31.43
C GLY A 137 23.77 9.38 31.09
N THR A 138 23.92 10.41 31.90
CA THR A 138 23.23 11.69 31.72
C THR A 138 24.12 12.64 30.91
N LEU A 139 23.67 13.00 29.71
CA LEU A 139 24.26 14.08 28.92
C LEU A 139 23.65 15.41 29.33
N THR A 140 24.49 16.42 29.52
CA THR A 140 24.06 17.79 29.90
C THR A 140 24.51 18.79 28.84
N PHE A 141 23.57 19.60 28.36
CA PHE A 141 23.81 20.68 27.40
C PHE A 141 23.48 22.02 28.04
N ALA A 142 24.45 22.95 28.02
CA ALA A 142 24.23 24.33 28.39
C ALA A 142 23.68 25.12 27.19
N LEU A 143 22.61 25.86 27.41
CA LEU A 143 21.97 26.76 26.45
C LEU A 143 22.33 28.19 26.78
N ASP A 144 22.60 29.01 25.75
CA ASP A 144 22.67 30.46 25.91
C ASP A 144 21.25 31.04 26.01
N ASN A 145 20.57 30.80 27.14
CA ASN A 145 19.19 31.21 27.38
C ASN A 145 19.01 31.91 28.74
N GLY A 146 19.94 32.79 29.11
CA GLY A 146 19.86 33.52 30.39
C GLY A 146 18.62 34.43 30.55
N ALA A 147 17.90 34.70 29.46
CA ALA A 147 16.65 35.45 29.45
C ALA A 147 15.41 34.57 29.69
N HIS A 148 15.57 33.25 29.78
CA HIS A 148 14.48 32.27 29.91
C HIS A 148 13.35 32.50 28.90
N VAL A 149 13.70 32.60 27.62
CA VAL A 149 12.71 32.66 26.54
C VAL A 149 12.42 31.24 26.03
N PRO A 150 11.19 30.93 25.56
CA PRO A 150 10.90 29.63 24.97
C PRO A 150 11.74 29.36 23.72
N LEU A 151 12.46 28.23 23.72
CA LEU A 151 13.31 27.76 22.64
C LEU A 151 12.84 26.39 22.14
N GLU A 152 12.69 26.24 20.82
CA GLU A 152 12.52 24.93 20.19
C GLU A 152 13.86 24.19 20.16
N CYS A 153 13.87 23.00 20.75
CA CYS A 153 15.05 22.16 20.90
C CYS A 153 14.81 20.78 20.29
N ARG A 154 15.84 20.24 19.62
CA ARG A 154 15.86 18.86 19.14
C ARG A 154 17.15 18.17 19.55
N VAL A 155 17.05 17.06 20.30
CA VAL A 155 18.19 16.19 20.59
C VAL A 155 18.19 15.04 19.59
N TRP A 156 19.01 15.13 18.55
CA TRP A 156 19.19 14.09 17.54
C TRP A 156 20.01 12.92 18.07
N LEU A 157 19.45 11.73 17.94
CA LEU A 157 20.08 10.48 18.37
C LEU A 157 21.11 9.98 17.33
N PRO A 158 22.00 9.06 17.75
CA PRO A 158 23.04 8.49 16.88
C PRO A 158 22.49 7.81 15.63
N TYR A 159 23.22 7.84 14.51
CA TYR A 159 22.77 7.29 13.22
C TYR A 159 23.40 5.95 12.81
N ILE A 160 24.52 5.57 13.43
CA ILE A 160 25.11 4.23 13.27
C ILE A 160 24.73 3.39 14.48
N MET A 161 25.03 3.87 15.69
CA MET A 161 24.71 3.28 17.00
C MET A 161 23.20 3.31 17.29
N ALA A 162 22.79 2.65 18.37
CA ALA A 162 21.50 2.93 19.00
C ALA A 162 21.62 3.14 20.48
N VAL A 163 20.74 4.01 20.94
CA VAL A 163 20.52 4.31 22.34
C VAL A 163 19.06 4.07 22.69
N ALA A 164 18.83 3.68 23.94
CA ALA A 164 17.54 3.86 24.59
C ALA A 164 17.56 5.16 25.39
N VAL A 165 16.39 5.75 25.59
CA VAL A 165 16.23 7.07 26.21
C VAL A 165 15.51 6.93 27.54
N GLY A 166 16.08 7.52 28.59
CA GLY A 166 15.50 7.60 29.92
C GLY A 166 14.80 8.94 30.15
N GLY A 167 15.18 9.67 31.21
CA GLY A 167 14.60 10.97 31.53
C GLY A 167 15.10 12.11 30.65
N LEU A 168 14.20 13.03 30.30
CA LEU A 168 14.50 14.34 29.71
C LEU A 168 14.16 15.41 30.75
N ARG A 169 15.12 16.27 31.09
CA ARG A 169 14.98 17.29 32.14
C ARG A 169 15.56 18.62 31.68
N THR A 170 15.07 19.71 32.26
CA THR A 170 15.57 21.06 32.06
C THR A 170 15.34 21.85 33.35
N ASP A 171 16.09 22.94 33.53
CA ASP A 171 15.95 23.88 34.66
C ASP A 171 14.79 24.89 34.45
N GLY A 172 14.03 24.74 33.37
CA GLY A 172 12.81 25.50 33.08
C GLY A 172 11.56 24.63 32.83
N SER A 173 10.64 25.15 32.04
CA SER A 173 9.49 24.46 31.47
C SER A 173 9.93 23.45 30.41
N LEU A 174 9.15 22.37 30.25
CA LEU A 174 9.39 21.35 29.25
C LEU A 174 8.06 20.95 28.61
N GLU A 175 7.88 21.32 27.35
CA GLU A 175 6.65 21.04 26.61
C GLU A 175 6.97 20.34 25.29
N PRO A 176 6.11 19.44 24.78
CA PRO A 176 6.30 18.87 23.45
C PRO A 176 6.29 19.94 22.37
N MET A 177 7.16 19.78 21.37
CA MET A 177 7.18 20.69 20.22
C MET A 177 5.89 20.55 19.40
N PRO A 178 5.35 21.64 18.82
CA PRO A 178 4.16 21.59 17.97
C PRO A 178 4.29 20.62 16.79
N ASP A 179 3.15 20.11 16.33
CA ASP A 179 3.10 19.22 15.17
C ASP A 179 3.63 19.89 13.91
N ARG A 180 4.43 19.12 13.16
CA ARG A 180 5.02 19.51 11.88
C ARG A 180 4.70 18.45 10.82
N PRO A 181 4.60 18.83 9.54
CA PRO A 181 4.35 17.86 8.49
C PRO A 181 5.43 16.77 8.43
N LEU A 182 5.02 15.56 8.10
CA LEU A 182 5.91 14.41 8.06
C LEU A 182 6.72 14.34 6.76
N LEU A 183 8.03 14.19 6.88
CA LEU A 183 8.97 13.82 5.83
C LEU A 183 9.38 12.35 6.02
N LEU A 184 9.13 11.49 5.03
CA LEU A 184 9.62 10.12 5.04
C LEU A 184 10.79 9.98 4.06
N THR A 185 11.95 9.50 4.53
CA THR A 185 13.08 9.16 3.66
C THR A 185 13.33 7.65 3.63
N LEU A 186 13.44 7.09 2.43
CA LEU A 186 13.67 5.69 2.14
C LEU A 186 14.98 5.58 1.37
N GLY A 187 15.93 4.77 1.82
CA GLY A 187 17.20 4.68 1.10
C GLY A 187 18.25 3.79 1.74
N ASP A 188 19.49 3.95 1.30
CA ASP A 188 20.63 3.15 1.73
C ASP A 188 21.50 3.82 2.82
N SER A 189 22.82 3.59 2.82
CA SER A 189 23.76 4.17 3.78
C SER A 189 23.84 5.68 3.70
N ILE A 190 23.69 6.27 2.51
CA ILE A 190 23.67 7.73 2.32
C ILE A 190 22.45 8.30 3.04
N THR A 191 21.29 7.65 2.91
CA THR A 191 20.06 8.04 3.61
C THR A 191 20.13 7.78 5.11
N GLN A 192 20.78 6.71 5.55
CA GLN A 192 21.00 6.48 6.98
C GLN A 192 21.89 7.56 7.62
N GLY A 193 22.72 8.26 6.83
CA GLY A 193 23.58 9.36 7.30
C GLY A 193 25.05 8.97 7.48
N PHE A 194 25.47 7.85 6.88
CA PHE A 194 26.84 7.36 7.01
C PHE A 194 27.86 8.44 6.60
N VAL A 195 28.86 8.70 7.46
CA VAL A 195 29.92 9.73 7.34
C VAL A 195 29.44 11.19 7.13
N ALA A 196 28.19 11.50 7.45
CA ALA A 196 27.70 12.89 7.42
C ALA A 196 28.34 13.78 8.50
N GLY A 197 28.85 13.15 9.55
CA GLY A 197 29.77 13.71 10.52
C GLY A 197 29.23 13.76 11.94
N CYS A 198 28.08 14.41 12.13
CA CYS A 198 27.29 14.32 13.35
C CYS A 198 25.80 14.09 13.04
N SER A 199 25.02 13.70 14.04
CA SER A 199 23.61 13.30 13.86
C SER A 199 22.71 14.43 13.38
N GLY A 200 23.09 15.68 13.66
CA GLY A 200 22.43 16.88 13.16
C GLY A 200 22.70 17.22 11.69
N GLU A 201 23.66 16.56 11.01
CA GLU A 201 24.17 17.03 9.71
C GLU A 201 23.91 16.08 8.54
N THR A 202 23.21 14.96 8.79
CA THR A 202 22.73 14.06 7.74
C THR A 202 21.76 14.78 6.79
N TRP A 203 21.79 14.46 5.50
CA TRP A 203 20.90 15.13 4.53
C TRP A 203 19.41 15.02 4.87
N PRO A 204 18.87 13.90 5.43
CA PRO A 204 17.46 13.86 5.82
C PRO A 204 17.14 14.80 6.98
N VAL A 205 18.04 14.91 7.97
CA VAL A 205 17.88 15.82 9.11
C VAL A 205 17.90 17.27 8.64
N ARG A 206 18.89 17.63 7.81
CA ARG A 206 18.97 18.96 7.20
C ARG A 206 17.75 19.28 6.33
N LEU A 207 17.28 18.31 5.54
CA LEU A 207 16.09 18.49 4.70
C LEU A 207 14.83 18.71 5.56
N GLY A 208 14.66 17.91 6.61
CA GLY A 208 13.57 18.09 7.57
C GLY A 208 13.61 19.48 8.22
N ARG A 209 14.79 19.94 8.64
CA ARG A 209 14.98 21.29 9.18
C ARG A 209 14.68 22.38 8.16
N ASP A 210 15.21 22.27 6.95
CA ASP A 210 15.00 23.25 5.89
C ASP A 210 13.51 23.30 5.49
N LEU A 211 12.79 22.19 5.51
CA LEU A 211 11.35 22.16 5.22
C LEU A 211 10.46 22.48 6.44
N ASP A 212 11.04 22.53 7.65
CA ASP A 212 10.32 22.58 8.93
C ASP A 212 9.35 21.39 9.12
N PHE A 213 9.83 20.20 8.75
CA PHE A 213 9.10 18.92 8.76
C PHE A 213 9.65 17.97 9.84
N CYS A 214 8.78 17.14 10.38
CA CYS A 214 9.15 16.02 11.24
C CYS A 214 9.71 14.88 10.37
N LEU A 215 10.98 14.51 10.54
CA LEU A 215 11.62 13.45 9.79
C LEU A 215 11.28 12.06 10.35
N VAL A 216 11.01 11.09 9.47
CA VAL A 216 11.21 9.65 9.72
C VAL A 216 12.22 9.14 8.70
N ASN A 217 13.37 8.66 9.17
CA ASN A 217 14.44 8.14 8.34
C ASN A 217 14.45 6.61 8.34
N GLN A 218 14.11 5.98 7.21
CA GLN A 218 14.17 4.53 7.02
C GLN A 218 15.34 4.10 6.12
N GLY A 219 16.44 4.85 6.13
CA GLY A 219 17.70 4.46 5.51
C GLY A 219 18.27 3.18 6.12
N VAL A 220 18.71 2.24 5.28
CA VAL A 220 19.34 0.97 5.69
C VAL A 220 20.67 0.79 4.97
N ALA A 221 21.76 0.90 5.72
CA ALA A 221 23.11 0.83 5.16
C ALA A 221 23.35 -0.46 4.36
N GLY A 222 23.84 -0.29 3.13
CA GLY A 222 24.15 -1.37 2.21
C GLY A 222 22.93 -2.10 1.63
N HIS A 223 21.72 -1.57 1.79
CA HIS A 223 20.52 -2.20 1.22
C HIS A 223 20.22 -1.73 -0.20
N VAL A 224 19.28 -2.42 -0.84
CA VAL A 224 18.91 -2.28 -2.25
C VAL A 224 17.40 -2.04 -2.37
N PHE A 225 16.89 -1.82 -3.60
CA PHE A 225 15.45 -1.82 -3.84
C PHE A 225 14.85 -3.18 -3.45
N ASP A 226 14.11 -3.20 -2.35
CA ASP A 226 13.53 -4.40 -1.74
C ASP A 226 12.13 -4.09 -1.18
N PRO A 227 11.06 -4.50 -1.89
CA PRO A 227 9.68 -4.22 -1.48
C PRO A 227 9.32 -4.77 -0.10
N GLY A 228 10.06 -5.77 0.40
CA GLY A 228 9.85 -6.32 1.73
C GLY A 228 10.11 -5.32 2.86
N THR A 229 10.95 -4.31 2.61
CA THR A 229 11.18 -3.20 3.56
C THR A 229 9.96 -2.28 3.71
N LEU A 230 9.00 -2.33 2.79
CA LEU A 230 7.76 -1.54 2.84
C LEU A 230 6.60 -2.28 3.53
N LYS A 231 6.79 -3.54 3.96
CA LYS A 231 5.77 -4.33 4.66
C LYS A 231 5.41 -3.67 6.00
N GLY A 232 4.13 -3.48 6.28
CA GLY A 232 3.69 -2.94 7.57
C GLY A 232 3.80 -1.41 7.70
N SER A 233 3.94 -0.69 6.59
CA SER A 233 3.99 0.78 6.54
C SER A 233 2.64 1.48 6.76
N GLY A 234 1.60 0.76 7.19
CA GLY A 234 0.24 1.31 7.32
C GLY A 234 0.14 2.53 8.23
N ARG A 235 0.93 2.60 9.31
CA ARG A 235 1.01 3.79 10.18
C ARG A 235 1.61 5.00 9.45
N LEU A 236 2.68 4.79 8.69
CA LEU A 236 3.30 5.85 7.90
C LEU A 236 2.36 6.35 6.82
N ARG A 237 1.65 5.45 6.11
CA ARG A 237 0.61 5.82 5.14
C ARG A 237 -0.49 6.68 5.77
N ARG A 238 -1.03 6.26 6.93
CA ARG A 238 -2.07 7.01 7.64
C ARG A 238 -1.62 8.36 8.21
N ALA A 239 -0.34 8.48 8.57
CA ALA A 239 0.24 9.76 8.95
C ALA A 239 0.35 10.73 7.76
N ALA A 240 0.05 10.27 6.53
CA ALA A 240 0.00 11.06 5.31
C ALA A 240 1.22 11.99 5.17
N PRO A 241 2.42 11.43 4.85
CA PRO A 241 3.63 12.22 4.73
C PRO A 241 3.43 13.34 3.70
N ALA A 242 3.83 14.56 4.03
CA ALA A 242 3.77 15.66 3.07
C ALA A 242 4.73 15.41 1.89
N ALA A 243 5.85 14.72 2.15
CA ALA A 243 6.80 14.28 1.14
C ALA A 243 7.41 12.91 1.49
N VAL A 244 7.63 12.10 0.46
CA VAL A 244 8.40 10.85 0.51
C VAL A 244 9.59 10.98 -0.43
N VAL A 245 10.81 10.76 0.06
CA VAL A 245 12.03 10.77 -0.74
C VAL A 245 12.63 9.37 -0.79
N VAL A 246 12.76 8.81 -1.98
CA VAL A 246 13.36 7.49 -2.25
C VAL A 246 14.75 7.68 -2.85
N ALA A 247 15.79 7.19 -2.19
CA ALA A 247 17.19 7.34 -2.57
C ALA A 247 17.96 6.01 -2.43
N TYR A 248 17.78 5.13 -3.43
CA TYR A 248 18.44 3.83 -3.59
C TYR A 248 19.14 3.74 -4.96
N GLY A 249 19.76 2.60 -5.26
CA GLY A 249 20.29 2.26 -6.58
C GLY A 249 21.80 2.12 -6.63
N THR A 250 22.52 2.76 -5.72
CA THR A 250 23.98 2.67 -5.61
C THR A 250 24.44 1.24 -5.32
N ASN A 251 23.79 0.57 -4.35
CA ASN A 251 24.10 -0.82 -3.99
C ASN A 251 23.58 -1.81 -5.05
N ASP A 252 22.42 -1.53 -5.65
CA ASP A 252 21.86 -2.34 -6.74
C ASP A 252 22.84 -2.43 -7.90
N TRP A 253 23.36 -1.28 -8.34
CA TRP A 253 24.39 -1.18 -9.37
C TRP A 253 25.68 -1.92 -8.99
N ALA A 254 26.16 -1.71 -7.76
CA ALA A 254 27.45 -2.23 -7.33
C ALA A 254 27.45 -3.75 -7.09
N ARG A 255 26.33 -4.33 -6.63
CA ARG A 255 26.30 -5.69 -6.07
C ARG A 255 25.44 -6.69 -6.85
N ILE A 256 24.47 -6.23 -7.64
CA ILE A 256 23.57 -7.13 -8.37
C ILE A 256 24.13 -7.38 -9.77
N SER A 257 24.48 -8.63 -10.06
CA SER A 257 25.06 -9.01 -11.36
C SER A 257 24.06 -9.07 -12.51
N SER A 258 22.76 -9.11 -12.21
CA SER A 258 21.70 -9.19 -13.23
C SER A 258 21.01 -7.85 -13.42
N ALA A 259 21.23 -7.22 -14.58
CA ALA A 259 20.51 -6.02 -14.99
C ALA A 259 18.98 -6.23 -15.00
N ARG A 260 18.51 -7.42 -15.41
CA ARG A 260 17.08 -7.77 -15.36
C ARG A 260 16.54 -7.73 -13.92
N ARG A 261 17.32 -8.24 -12.96
CA ARG A 261 16.94 -8.24 -11.55
C ARG A 261 16.91 -6.83 -10.96
N ILE A 262 17.89 -5.98 -11.29
CA ILE A 262 17.88 -4.56 -10.89
C ILE A 262 16.59 -3.88 -11.36
N ARG A 263 16.23 -4.03 -12.64
CA ARG A 263 14.99 -3.46 -13.19
C ARG A 263 13.75 -4.00 -12.48
N LYS A 264 13.63 -5.32 -12.31
CA LYS A 264 12.51 -5.96 -11.60
C LYS A 264 12.36 -5.39 -10.18
N ASN A 265 13.47 -5.26 -9.45
CA ASN A 265 13.46 -4.74 -8.09
C ASN A 265 13.03 -3.27 -8.00
N ILE A 266 13.58 -2.42 -8.88
CA ILE A 266 13.20 -1.00 -8.96
C ILE A 266 11.70 -0.86 -9.25
N HIS A 267 11.21 -1.56 -10.28
CA HIS A 267 9.81 -1.53 -10.69
C HIS A 267 8.88 -1.92 -9.53
N ALA A 268 9.09 -3.11 -8.95
CA ALA A 268 8.27 -3.63 -7.86
C ALA A 268 8.30 -2.72 -6.62
N TYR A 269 9.44 -2.09 -6.33
CA TYR A 269 9.56 -1.19 -5.20
C TYR A 269 8.81 0.12 -5.43
N LEU A 270 9.01 0.78 -6.58
CA LEU A 270 8.37 2.06 -6.87
C LEU A 270 6.85 1.92 -7.06
N ARG A 271 6.38 0.83 -7.66
CA ARG A 271 4.95 0.47 -7.68
C ARG A 271 4.39 0.36 -6.28
N ARG A 272 5.09 -0.34 -5.38
CA ARG A 272 4.65 -0.46 -3.99
C ARG A 272 4.66 0.87 -3.24
N VAL A 273 5.60 1.75 -3.54
CA VAL A 273 5.60 3.14 -3.03
C VAL A 273 4.38 3.90 -3.57
N ALA A 274 4.01 3.71 -4.83
CA ALA A 274 2.83 4.34 -5.43
C ALA A 274 1.54 3.87 -4.75
N ASP A 275 1.39 2.56 -4.52
CA ASP A 275 0.23 2.01 -3.80
C ASP A 275 0.10 2.55 -2.38
N LEU A 276 1.23 2.80 -1.71
CA LEU A 276 1.25 3.22 -0.32
C LEU A 276 1.10 4.73 -0.15
N TYR A 277 1.67 5.52 -1.05
CA TYR A 277 1.87 6.95 -0.84
C TYR A 277 1.49 7.82 -2.04
N GLY A 278 1.23 7.25 -3.22
CA GLY A 278 0.93 8.01 -4.44
C GLY A 278 -0.31 8.89 -4.32
N SER A 279 -1.27 8.49 -3.49
CA SER A 279 -2.49 9.26 -3.19
C SER A 279 -2.40 10.11 -1.92
N CYS A 280 -1.30 10.09 -1.15
CA CYS A 280 -1.23 10.88 0.09
C CYS A 280 0.04 11.72 0.26
N ALA A 281 1.04 11.54 -0.61
CA ALA A 281 2.31 12.22 -0.52
C ALA A 281 2.89 12.59 -1.88
N ARG A 282 3.70 13.66 -1.92
CA ARG A 282 4.58 13.88 -3.07
C ARG A 282 5.76 12.93 -2.99
N VAL A 283 5.93 12.11 -4.02
CA VAL A 283 7.03 11.16 -4.08
C VAL A 283 8.15 11.71 -4.96
N TYR A 284 9.34 11.78 -4.38
CA TYR A 284 10.58 12.16 -5.02
C TYR A 284 11.49 10.94 -5.11
N VAL A 285 12.00 10.65 -6.30
CA VAL A 285 12.97 9.56 -6.49
C VAL A 285 14.29 10.15 -6.93
N VAL A 286 15.29 10.00 -6.08
CA VAL A 286 16.65 10.49 -6.28
C VAL A 286 17.47 9.37 -6.90
N SER A 287 18.06 9.61 -8.08
CA SER A 287 19.02 8.67 -8.67
C SER A 287 20.30 8.58 -7.81
N PRO A 288 21.16 7.55 -8.01
CA PRO A 288 22.45 7.51 -7.34
C PRO A 288 23.25 8.80 -7.50
N LEU A 289 23.89 9.27 -6.43
CA LEU A 289 24.79 10.42 -6.48
C LEU A 289 26.01 10.15 -7.37
N TRP A 290 26.66 11.22 -7.80
CA TRP A 290 28.01 11.12 -8.36
C TRP A 290 28.96 10.46 -7.35
N ARG A 291 29.93 9.70 -7.87
CA ARG A 291 30.96 9.05 -7.07
C ARG A 291 32.32 9.12 -7.75
N ALA A 292 33.37 9.30 -6.97
CA ALA A 292 34.75 9.40 -7.46
C ALA A 292 35.25 8.09 -8.10
N ASP A 293 34.67 6.96 -7.70
CA ASP A 293 35.00 5.61 -8.17
C ASP A 293 34.05 5.08 -9.27
N ALA A 294 33.33 5.96 -9.97
CA ALA A 294 32.38 5.58 -11.04
C ALA A 294 33.00 4.77 -12.20
N ALA A 295 34.34 4.82 -12.36
CA ALA A 295 35.06 4.04 -13.37
C ALA A 295 35.16 2.54 -13.05
N ILE A 296 34.79 2.12 -11.82
CA ILE A 296 34.74 0.71 -11.44
C ILE A 296 33.64 0.00 -12.23
N ALA A 297 33.98 -1.18 -12.78
CA ALA A 297 33.03 -2.03 -13.48
C ALA A 297 31.93 -2.49 -12.51
N SER A 298 30.67 -2.28 -12.90
CA SER A 298 29.53 -2.77 -12.12
C SER A 298 29.42 -4.29 -12.21
N ALA A 299 28.78 -4.89 -11.21
CA ALA A 299 28.54 -6.34 -11.21
C ALA A 299 27.73 -6.81 -12.44
N SER A 300 26.90 -5.93 -13.02
CA SER A 300 26.06 -6.23 -14.18
C SER A 300 26.61 -5.75 -15.53
N GLY A 301 27.77 -5.08 -15.54
CA GLY A 301 28.35 -4.47 -16.74
C GLY A 301 27.63 -3.22 -17.26
N LYS A 302 26.64 -2.69 -16.53
CA LYS A 302 25.93 -1.44 -16.85
C LYS A 302 26.57 -0.22 -16.16
N PRO A 303 26.61 0.97 -16.79
CA PRO A 303 27.11 2.19 -16.14
C PRO A 303 26.15 2.68 -15.04
N LEU A 304 26.62 3.49 -14.09
CA LEU A 304 25.77 3.97 -12.98
C LEU A 304 24.57 4.78 -13.49
N GLY A 305 24.79 5.63 -14.50
CA GLY A 305 23.72 6.42 -15.13
C GLY A 305 22.60 5.58 -15.76
N TRP A 306 22.84 4.29 -16.05
CA TRP A 306 21.80 3.38 -16.52
C TRP A 306 20.73 3.14 -15.45
N VAL A 307 21.09 3.11 -14.16
CA VAL A 307 20.11 3.01 -13.06
C VAL A 307 19.29 4.29 -12.99
N GLY A 308 19.93 5.46 -13.13
CA GLY A 308 19.24 6.75 -13.20
C GLY A 308 18.21 6.82 -14.32
N GLN A 309 18.53 6.26 -15.50
CA GLN A 309 17.58 6.19 -16.61
C GLN A 309 16.35 5.34 -16.29
N ILE A 310 16.53 4.14 -15.69
CA ILE A 310 15.40 3.29 -15.29
C ILE A 310 14.51 4.03 -14.29
N LEU A 311 15.10 4.66 -13.28
CA LEU A 311 14.35 5.42 -12.28
C LEU A 311 13.56 6.57 -12.94
N ARG A 312 14.16 7.27 -13.90
CA ARG A 312 13.48 8.34 -14.65
C ARG A 312 12.26 7.82 -15.42
N ASP A 313 12.41 6.69 -16.12
CA ASP A 313 11.35 6.07 -16.90
C ASP A 313 10.19 5.59 -16.00
N GLU A 314 10.52 4.93 -14.89
CA GLU A 314 9.52 4.48 -13.89
C GLU A 314 8.79 5.65 -13.23
N CYS A 315 9.51 6.72 -12.88
CA CYS A 315 8.90 7.93 -12.32
C CYS A 315 7.89 8.56 -13.29
N ALA A 316 8.21 8.62 -14.58
CA ALA A 316 7.31 9.17 -15.59
C ALA A 316 5.99 8.37 -15.67
N GLY A 317 6.07 7.03 -15.58
CA GLY A 317 4.88 6.16 -15.58
C GLY A 317 4.05 6.21 -14.30
N LEU A 318 4.66 6.60 -13.17
CA LEU A 318 4.00 6.65 -11.85
C LEU A 318 3.61 8.07 -11.41
N GLY A 319 3.94 9.11 -12.19
CA GLY A 319 3.72 10.50 -11.81
C GLY A 319 4.61 10.99 -10.67
N PHE A 320 5.75 10.34 -10.44
CA PHE A 320 6.71 10.72 -9.40
C PHE A 320 7.68 11.80 -9.90
N SER A 321 8.16 12.64 -8.98
CA SER A 321 9.20 13.61 -9.29
C SER A 321 10.57 12.94 -9.29
N PHE A 322 11.13 12.74 -10.48
CA PHE A 322 12.51 12.31 -10.63
C PHE A 322 13.48 13.46 -10.29
N VAL A 323 14.53 13.15 -9.54
CA VAL A 323 15.62 14.06 -9.19
C VAL A 323 16.95 13.40 -9.54
N ASP A 324 17.76 14.07 -10.37
CA ASP A 324 19.06 13.55 -10.74
C ASP A 324 20.08 13.77 -9.61
N GLY A 325 20.52 12.69 -8.96
CA GLY A 325 21.51 12.71 -7.90
C GLY A 325 22.85 13.29 -8.32
N PHE A 326 23.19 13.26 -9.62
CA PHE A 326 24.40 13.87 -10.15
C PHE A 326 24.39 15.40 -10.07
N ASP A 327 23.22 16.02 -9.93
CA ASP A 327 23.06 17.48 -9.84
C ASP A 327 22.93 17.96 -8.38
N LEU A 328 22.81 17.05 -7.41
CA LEU A 328 22.57 17.40 -6.01
C LEU A 328 23.85 17.77 -5.25
N VAL A 329 24.98 17.19 -5.64
CA VAL A 329 26.30 17.43 -5.04
C VAL A 329 27.31 17.61 -6.18
N ALA A 330 28.13 18.65 -6.09
CA ALA A 330 29.18 18.89 -7.09
C ALA A 330 30.13 17.68 -7.18
N HIS A 331 30.70 17.45 -8.37
CA HIS A 331 31.59 16.31 -8.65
C HIS A 331 33.00 16.54 -8.08
N ASP A 332 33.05 16.75 -6.76
CA ASP A 332 34.25 17.01 -5.98
C ASP A 332 34.36 15.98 -4.84
N PRO A 333 35.38 15.09 -4.86
CA PRO A 333 35.59 14.11 -3.80
C PRO A 333 35.61 14.70 -2.38
N ARG A 334 35.99 15.98 -2.22
CA ARG A 334 36.07 16.64 -0.91
C ARG A 334 34.71 16.88 -0.26
N LEU A 335 33.61 16.75 -1.01
CA LEU A 335 32.24 16.81 -0.49
C LEU A 335 31.74 15.45 0.03
N PHE A 336 32.58 14.42 -0.04
CA PHE A 336 32.28 13.07 0.42
C PHE A 336 33.23 12.69 1.55
N GLY A 337 32.69 12.21 2.68
CA GLY A 337 33.49 11.88 3.88
C GLY A 337 34.50 10.77 3.59
N ASP A 338 34.10 9.77 2.80
CA ASP A 338 34.98 8.70 2.35
C ASP A 338 35.78 9.03 1.07
N LEU A 339 35.76 10.30 0.65
CA LEU A 339 36.33 10.80 -0.60
C LEU A 339 35.83 10.06 -1.86
N ARG A 340 34.70 9.36 -1.75
CA ARG A 340 34.23 8.40 -2.77
C ARG A 340 32.78 8.59 -3.13
N LEU A 341 31.84 8.33 -2.22
CA LEU A 341 30.41 8.28 -2.55
C LEU A 341 29.48 8.76 -1.42
N HIS A 342 29.95 8.80 -0.17
CA HIS A 342 29.11 9.15 0.97
C HIS A 342 29.28 10.63 1.32
N PRO A 343 28.24 11.47 1.17
CA PRO A 343 28.38 12.91 1.41
C PRO A 343 28.80 13.22 2.85
N ASN A 344 29.76 14.12 3.04
CA ASN A 344 30.07 14.69 4.35
C ASN A 344 29.01 15.73 4.76
N ALA A 345 29.26 16.49 5.83
CA ALA A 345 28.34 17.54 6.27
C ALA A 345 28.02 18.58 5.18
N GLU A 346 29.00 18.99 4.37
CA GLU A 346 28.84 19.98 3.30
C GLU A 346 28.10 19.38 2.09
N GLY A 347 28.46 18.17 1.67
CA GLY A 347 27.76 17.43 0.62
C GLY A 347 26.30 17.15 1.00
N SER A 348 26.06 16.75 2.25
CA SER A 348 24.72 16.57 2.81
C SER A 348 23.91 17.86 2.82
N ALA A 349 24.55 19.00 3.12
CA ALA A 349 23.91 20.30 3.06
C ALA A 349 23.56 20.71 1.62
N SER A 350 24.43 20.42 0.65
CA SER A 350 24.13 20.64 -0.78
C SER A 350 22.90 19.85 -1.22
N MET A 351 22.87 18.55 -0.89
CA MET A 351 21.75 17.66 -1.21
C MET A 351 20.44 18.14 -0.59
N ALA A 352 20.45 18.48 0.70
CA ALA A 352 19.27 18.95 1.42
C ALA A 352 18.71 20.25 0.83
N ARG A 353 19.55 21.26 0.57
CA ARG A 353 19.11 22.55 0.01
C ARG A 353 18.46 22.39 -1.37
N SER A 354 19.09 21.61 -2.25
CA SER A 354 18.58 21.36 -3.60
C SER A 354 17.22 20.67 -3.58
N LEU A 355 17.06 19.66 -2.71
CA LEU A 355 15.78 18.98 -2.51
C LEU A 355 14.73 19.92 -1.89
N ALA A 356 15.10 20.73 -0.89
CA ALA A 356 14.18 21.65 -0.21
C ALA A 356 13.59 22.69 -1.17
N VAL A 357 14.41 23.26 -2.06
CA VAL A 357 13.96 24.21 -3.10
C VAL A 357 12.89 23.56 -3.98
N ARG A 358 13.14 22.34 -4.45
CA ARG A 358 12.21 21.60 -5.31
C ARG A 358 10.92 21.25 -4.57
N ILE A 359 11.03 20.68 -3.37
CA ILE A 359 9.88 20.24 -2.57
C ILE A 359 8.98 21.44 -2.22
N ARG A 360 9.55 22.57 -1.80
CA ARG A 360 8.76 23.78 -1.51
C ARG A 360 8.01 24.29 -2.74
N ALA A 361 8.67 24.32 -3.90
CA ALA A 361 8.06 24.76 -5.15
C ALA A 361 6.88 23.86 -5.54
N ASP A 362 7.05 22.54 -5.43
CA ASP A 362 6.00 21.58 -5.76
C ASP A 362 4.85 21.60 -4.75
N ILE A 363 5.13 21.79 -3.45
CA ILE A 363 4.10 21.95 -2.41
C ILE A 363 3.26 23.21 -2.65
N ALA A 364 3.88 24.29 -3.12
CA ALA A 364 3.19 25.54 -3.43
C ALA A 364 2.33 25.47 -4.72
N SER A 365 2.61 24.54 -5.65
CA SER A 365 2.04 24.59 -7.01
C SER A 365 0.71 23.85 -7.24
N SER A 366 0.30 22.88 -6.40
CA SER A 366 -1.07 22.28 -6.32
C SER A 366 -1.07 21.01 -5.44
N PRO A 367 -2.02 20.76 -4.53
CA PRO A 367 -2.02 19.58 -3.64
C PRO A 367 -2.06 18.23 -4.41
N VAL A 368 -1.44 17.19 -3.84
CA VAL A 368 -1.30 15.83 -4.47
C VAL A 368 -2.65 15.14 -4.63
N THR A 369 -3.48 15.32 -3.61
CA THR A 369 -4.88 14.95 -3.61
C THR A 369 -5.71 16.13 -3.18
N ASP A 370 -6.94 16.21 -3.68
CA ASP A 370 -7.88 17.18 -3.17
C ASP A 370 -8.11 16.89 -1.67
N PRO A 371 -7.85 17.85 -0.77
CA PRO A 371 -7.92 17.63 0.65
C PRO A 371 -9.35 17.51 1.21
N ALA A 372 -10.39 17.68 0.39
CA ALA A 372 -11.77 17.42 0.78
C ALA A 372 -12.23 16.02 0.34
N THR A 373 -11.75 15.52 -0.80
CA THR A 373 -12.26 14.27 -1.42
C THR A 373 -11.26 13.12 -1.45
N GLY A 374 -9.96 13.38 -1.18
CA GLY A 374 -8.91 12.36 -1.23
C GLY A 374 -8.54 11.90 -2.65
N LEU A 375 -9.12 12.49 -3.69
CA LEU A 375 -8.90 12.15 -5.10
C LEU A 375 -7.53 12.62 -5.59
N SER A 376 -6.81 11.80 -6.37
CA SER A 376 -5.58 12.22 -7.07
C SER A 376 -5.78 13.47 -7.93
N ALA A 377 -4.70 14.18 -8.26
CA ALA A 377 -4.77 15.33 -9.16
C ALA A 377 -5.43 15.00 -10.53
N VAL A 378 -5.22 13.78 -11.04
CA VAL A 378 -5.83 13.33 -12.31
C VAL A 378 -7.33 13.09 -12.14
N ALA A 379 -7.73 12.42 -11.07
CA ALA A 379 -9.14 12.21 -10.71
C ALA A 379 -9.86 13.54 -10.43
N THR A 380 -9.20 14.46 -9.73
CA THR A 380 -9.71 15.80 -9.43
C THR A 380 -9.91 16.62 -10.72
N ALA A 381 -8.96 16.52 -11.67
CA ALA A 381 -9.12 17.16 -12.97
C ALA A 381 -10.28 16.55 -13.77
N ALA A 382 -10.44 15.22 -13.73
CA ALA A 382 -11.55 14.52 -14.36
C ALA A 382 -12.90 14.90 -13.75
N ASP A 383 -12.99 15.03 -12.42
CA ASP A 383 -14.18 15.51 -11.71
C ASP A 383 -14.50 16.95 -12.11
N GLY A 384 -13.51 17.86 -12.10
CA GLY A 384 -13.69 19.25 -12.54
C GLY A 384 -14.24 19.35 -13.96
N GLN A 385 -13.65 18.61 -14.91
CA GLN A 385 -14.17 18.53 -16.29
C GLN A 385 -15.59 17.97 -16.36
N SER A 386 -15.93 17.02 -15.49
CA SER A 386 -17.24 16.37 -15.47
C SER A 386 -18.30 17.28 -14.87
N ARG A 387 -17.99 18.01 -13.80
CA ARG A 387 -18.89 18.98 -13.13
C ARG A 387 -19.34 20.11 -14.04
N ASP A 388 -18.50 20.51 -14.99
CA ASP A 388 -18.82 21.56 -15.96
C ASP A 388 -19.77 21.09 -17.08
N ARG A 389 -20.07 19.78 -17.17
CA ARG A 389 -20.95 19.23 -18.20
C ARG A 389 -22.43 19.43 -17.84
N ALA A 390 -23.23 19.76 -18.85
CA ALA A 390 -24.68 19.91 -18.69
C ALA A 390 -25.31 18.58 -18.22
N GLY A 391 -26.06 18.65 -17.12
CA GLY A 391 -26.72 17.49 -16.51
C GLY A 391 -25.82 16.64 -15.60
N ALA A 392 -24.60 17.08 -15.31
CA ALA A 392 -23.75 16.44 -14.33
C ALA A 392 -24.43 16.41 -12.94
N PRO A 393 -24.34 15.29 -12.21
CA PRO A 393 -24.90 15.20 -10.87
C PRO A 393 -24.18 16.16 -9.91
N GLY A 394 -24.92 16.69 -8.93
CA GLY A 394 -24.39 17.53 -7.86
C GLY A 394 -23.91 16.70 -6.66
N GLU A 395 -23.84 17.34 -5.49
CA GLU A 395 -23.44 16.66 -4.26
C GLU A 395 -24.48 15.60 -3.79
N HIS A 396 -23.99 14.58 -3.07
CA HIS A 396 -24.79 13.47 -2.55
C HIS A 396 -24.77 13.41 -1.00
N PRO A 397 -25.32 14.40 -0.28
CA PRO A 397 -25.22 14.48 1.18
C PRO A 397 -25.89 13.31 1.93
N GLY A 398 -26.83 12.61 1.27
CA GLY A 398 -27.45 11.39 1.81
C GLY A 398 -26.45 10.24 1.97
N PHE A 399 -25.42 10.18 1.13
CA PHE A 399 -24.36 9.17 1.21
C PHE A 399 -23.56 9.33 2.50
N ASP A 400 -23.12 10.56 2.82
CA ASP A 400 -22.39 10.83 4.06
C ASP A 400 -23.22 10.49 5.31
N ALA A 401 -24.52 10.73 5.26
CA ALA A 401 -25.42 10.37 6.35
C ALA A 401 -25.51 8.83 6.52
N LEU A 402 -25.53 8.09 5.41
CA LEU A 402 -25.48 6.63 5.43
C LEU A 402 -24.13 6.11 5.95
N VAL A 403 -23.01 6.66 5.51
CA VAL A 403 -21.67 6.31 6.03
C VAL A 403 -21.61 6.49 7.54
N ARG A 404 -22.08 7.65 8.06
CA ARG A 404 -22.16 7.89 9.51
C ARG A 404 -23.10 6.91 10.23
N THR A 405 -24.16 6.47 9.56
CA THR A 405 -25.08 5.46 10.11
C THR A 405 -24.38 4.11 10.27
N ILE A 406 -23.67 3.64 9.24
CA ILE A 406 -22.90 2.39 9.31
C ILE A 406 -21.80 2.47 10.37
N TRP A 407 -21.06 3.59 10.43
CA TRP A 407 -20.09 3.85 11.48
C TRP A 407 -20.72 3.74 12.88
N ARG A 408 -21.88 4.40 13.08
CA ARG A 408 -22.61 4.42 14.35
C ARG A 408 -23.05 3.02 14.79
N LEU A 409 -23.52 2.19 13.86
CA LEU A 409 -23.96 0.82 14.15
C LEU A 409 -22.85 -0.03 14.77
N ARG A 410 -21.57 0.25 14.49
CA ARG A 410 -20.44 -0.54 14.99
C ARG A 410 -19.75 0.03 16.23
N GLN A 411 -20.21 1.18 16.75
CA GLN A 411 -19.64 1.79 17.96
C GLN A 411 -19.96 0.99 19.24
N PRO A 412 -19.29 1.26 20.39
CA PRO A 412 -19.54 0.56 21.65
C PRO A 412 -21.02 0.59 22.10
N ASP A 413 -21.73 1.65 21.76
CA ASP A 413 -23.16 1.87 22.01
C ASP A 413 -24.03 1.70 20.74
N GLY A 414 -23.49 1.04 19.72
CA GLY A 414 -24.18 0.64 18.50
C GLY A 414 -24.87 -0.73 18.61
N CYS A 415 -25.14 -1.34 17.46
CA CYS A 415 -25.76 -2.66 17.35
C CYS A 415 -24.73 -3.77 17.68
N PRO A 416 -25.03 -4.67 18.63
CA PRO A 416 -24.13 -5.77 18.98
C PRO A 416 -23.83 -6.71 17.80
N TRP A 417 -24.83 -6.99 16.96
CA TRP A 417 -24.67 -7.87 15.81
C TRP A 417 -23.72 -7.27 14.78
N ASP A 418 -23.91 -6.00 14.43
CA ASP A 418 -23.05 -5.31 13.47
C ASP A 418 -21.62 -5.25 13.96
N ARG A 419 -21.39 -4.92 15.24
CA ARG A 419 -20.06 -4.83 15.84
C ARG A 419 -19.29 -6.15 15.81
N GLU A 420 -19.97 -7.28 15.96
CA GLU A 420 -19.36 -8.62 15.96
C GLU A 420 -19.01 -9.13 14.55
N GLN A 421 -19.53 -8.51 13.49
CA GLN A 421 -19.25 -8.95 12.12
C GLN A 421 -17.78 -8.76 11.73
N THR A 422 -17.29 -9.72 10.95
CA THR A 422 -15.97 -9.75 10.31
C THR A 422 -16.14 -9.98 8.81
N HIS A 423 -15.13 -9.70 7.99
CA HIS A 423 -15.22 -9.95 6.53
C HIS A 423 -15.65 -11.39 6.19
N GLY A 424 -15.20 -12.38 6.97
CA GLY A 424 -15.54 -13.78 6.74
C GLY A 424 -16.97 -14.13 7.14
N SER A 425 -17.56 -13.46 8.15
CA SER A 425 -18.92 -13.78 8.61
C SER A 425 -20.00 -13.26 7.67
N ILE A 426 -19.75 -12.15 6.98
CA ILE A 426 -20.72 -11.52 6.05
C ILE A 426 -20.42 -11.79 4.57
N GLN A 427 -19.38 -12.60 4.25
CA GLN A 427 -19.03 -12.91 2.86
C GLN A 427 -20.20 -13.56 2.08
N ARG A 428 -21.03 -14.34 2.78
CA ARG A 428 -22.17 -15.03 2.19
C ARG A 428 -23.27 -14.03 1.83
N ASN A 429 -23.55 -13.09 2.72
CA ASN A 429 -24.51 -12.01 2.49
C ASN A 429 -24.15 -11.20 1.24
N MET A 430 -22.88 -10.80 1.09
CA MET A 430 -22.40 -10.10 -0.13
C MET A 430 -22.72 -10.86 -1.42
N VAL A 431 -22.61 -12.20 -1.41
CA VAL A 431 -22.96 -13.02 -2.59
C VAL A 431 -24.48 -13.09 -2.76
N GLU A 432 -25.24 -13.29 -1.68
CA GLU A 432 -26.69 -13.33 -1.72
C GLU A 432 -27.28 -12.03 -2.30
N GLU A 433 -26.90 -10.85 -1.78
CA GLU A 433 -27.41 -9.55 -2.28
C GLU A 433 -27.04 -9.31 -3.74
N ALA A 434 -25.86 -9.76 -4.18
CA ALA A 434 -25.47 -9.65 -5.58
C ALA A 434 -26.35 -10.53 -6.49
N TYR A 435 -26.81 -11.68 -6.01
CA TYR A 435 -27.70 -12.58 -6.75
C TYR A 435 -29.15 -12.12 -6.76
N GLU A 436 -29.63 -11.52 -5.67
CA GLU A 436 -30.94 -10.87 -5.59
C GLU A 436 -31.01 -9.64 -6.49
N ALA A 437 -29.96 -8.80 -6.53
CA ALA A 437 -29.86 -7.71 -7.50
C ALA A 437 -29.92 -8.21 -8.95
N VAL A 438 -29.31 -9.36 -9.26
CA VAL A 438 -29.43 -9.98 -10.59
C VAL A 438 -30.86 -10.48 -10.86
N ASP A 439 -31.54 -11.05 -9.86
CA ASP A 439 -32.94 -11.48 -10.01
C ASP A 439 -33.87 -10.28 -10.26
N ALA A 440 -33.66 -9.17 -9.55
CA ALA A 440 -34.38 -7.92 -9.76
C ALA A 440 -34.17 -7.34 -11.17
N ILE A 441 -32.95 -7.42 -11.71
CA ILE A 441 -32.64 -7.04 -13.11
C ILE A 441 -33.41 -7.93 -14.09
N ASP A 442 -33.36 -9.25 -13.92
CA ASP A 442 -34.04 -10.20 -14.81
C ASP A 442 -35.57 -10.10 -14.72
N GLY A 443 -36.10 -9.73 -13.54
CA GLY A 443 -37.52 -9.49 -13.30
C GLY A 443 -38.04 -8.17 -13.88
N GLY A 444 -37.15 -7.20 -14.17
CA GLY A 444 -37.51 -5.92 -14.74
C GLY A 444 -38.31 -5.02 -13.80
N ASP A 445 -38.13 -5.15 -12.48
CA ASP A 445 -38.76 -4.31 -11.45
C ASP A 445 -37.78 -3.24 -10.95
N PRO A 446 -37.94 -1.96 -11.34
CA PRO A 446 -37.02 -0.90 -10.96
C PRO A 446 -37.02 -0.59 -9.46
N ARG A 447 -38.12 -0.87 -8.73
CA ARG A 447 -38.19 -0.60 -7.28
C ARG A 447 -37.43 -1.66 -6.52
N HIS A 448 -37.67 -2.93 -6.84
CA HIS A 448 -36.93 -4.05 -6.28
C HIS A 448 -35.43 -3.90 -6.59
N LEU A 449 -35.08 -3.53 -7.83
CA LEU A 449 -33.68 -3.27 -8.19
C LEU A 449 -33.02 -2.19 -7.34
N ALA A 450 -33.74 -1.10 -7.01
CA ALA A 450 -33.21 -0.04 -6.18
C ALA A 450 -32.96 -0.48 -4.72
N GLU A 451 -33.82 -1.36 -4.20
CA GLU A 451 -33.68 -1.99 -2.88
C GLU A 451 -32.43 -2.88 -2.84
N GLU A 452 -32.32 -3.83 -3.77
CA GLU A 452 -31.20 -4.76 -3.84
C GLU A 452 -29.84 -4.08 -4.10
N LEU A 453 -29.81 -3.03 -4.92
CA LEU A 453 -28.59 -2.22 -5.09
C LEU A 453 -28.22 -1.47 -3.81
N GLY A 454 -29.21 -1.09 -2.99
CA GLY A 454 -29.01 -0.54 -1.65
C GLY A 454 -28.36 -1.55 -0.72
N ASP A 455 -28.78 -2.81 -0.75
CA ASP A 455 -28.22 -3.88 0.08
C ASP A 455 -26.80 -4.25 -0.35
N VAL A 456 -26.52 -4.30 -1.66
CA VAL A 456 -25.14 -4.43 -2.17
C VAL A 456 -24.26 -3.26 -1.70
N LEU A 457 -24.77 -2.02 -1.74
CA LEU A 457 -24.04 -0.85 -1.24
C LEU A 457 -23.79 -0.92 0.27
N MET A 458 -24.78 -1.38 1.04
CA MET A 458 -24.64 -1.61 2.48
C MET A 458 -23.50 -2.59 2.77
N GLN A 459 -23.41 -3.69 2.01
CA GLN A 459 -22.30 -4.65 2.16
C GLN A 459 -20.94 -3.98 1.91
N VAL A 460 -20.81 -3.16 0.86
CA VAL A 460 -19.56 -2.41 0.58
C VAL A 460 -19.19 -1.50 1.76
N LEU A 461 -20.15 -0.74 2.30
CA LEU A 461 -19.94 0.15 3.43
C LEU A 461 -19.56 -0.60 4.72
N LEU A 462 -20.22 -1.72 5.00
CA LEU A 462 -19.95 -2.52 6.20
C LEU A 462 -18.55 -3.16 6.13
N HIS A 463 -18.15 -3.68 4.96
CA HIS A 463 -16.77 -4.14 4.74
C HIS A 463 -15.76 -3.01 4.89
N ALA A 464 -16.03 -1.81 4.33
CA ALA A 464 -15.14 -0.66 4.49
C ALA A 464 -15.01 -0.25 5.97
N GLN A 465 -16.11 -0.24 6.74
CA GLN A 465 -16.05 0.08 8.17
C GLN A 465 -15.32 -1.00 8.98
N ILE A 466 -15.50 -2.29 8.69
CA ILE A 466 -14.73 -3.38 9.34
C ILE A 466 -13.23 -3.19 9.09
N ALA A 467 -12.84 -2.79 7.87
CA ALA A 467 -11.45 -2.52 7.53
C ALA A 467 -10.92 -1.27 8.24
N ASP A 468 -11.74 -0.22 8.37
CA ASP A 468 -11.39 1.03 9.05
C ASP A 468 -11.20 0.82 10.56
N ASP A 469 -12.09 0.04 11.20
CA ASP A 469 -11.96 -0.37 12.61
C ASP A 469 -10.60 -1.07 12.88
N ALA A 470 -10.09 -1.82 11.90
CA ALA A 470 -8.79 -2.48 11.95
C ALA A 470 -7.61 -1.57 11.52
N GLY A 471 -7.89 -0.33 11.13
CA GLY A 471 -6.95 0.63 10.58
C GLY A 471 -6.32 0.16 9.27
N ALA A 472 -7.06 -0.56 8.43
CA ALA A 472 -6.60 -1.09 7.15
C ALA A 472 -6.88 -0.11 5.98
N PHE A 473 -8.15 0.21 5.73
CA PHE A 473 -8.61 1.19 4.74
C PHE A 473 -10.04 1.66 5.09
N SER A 474 -10.45 2.84 4.60
CA SER A 474 -11.79 3.41 4.81
C SER A 474 -12.67 3.35 3.55
N ILE A 475 -13.91 3.84 3.63
CA ILE A 475 -14.77 3.99 2.44
C ILE A 475 -14.18 5.01 1.45
N ASP A 476 -13.52 6.06 1.95
CA ASP A 476 -12.87 7.06 1.10
C ASP A 476 -11.74 6.43 0.28
N ASP A 477 -10.96 5.53 0.88
CA ASP A 477 -9.94 4.75 0.17
C ASP A 477 -10.56 3.88 -0.95
N VAL A 478 -11.73 3.27 -0.68
CA VAL A 478 -12.44 2.43 -1.67
C VAL A 478 -12.93 3.27 -2.84
N VAL A 479 -13.55 4.42 -2.56
CA VAL A 479 -14.08 5.34 -3.57
C VAL A 479 -12.94 5.95 -4.39
N ALA A 480 -11.89 6.46 -3.75
CA ALA A 480 -10.73 7.04 -4.43
C ALA A 480 -10.03 5.99 -5.31
N GLY A 481 -9.83 4.77 -4.79
CA GLY A 481 -9.22 3.69 -5.57
C GLY A 481 -10.07 3.24 -6.76
N LEU A 482 -11.40 3.25 -6.63
CA LEU A 482 -12.31 2.97 -7.74
C LEU A 482 -12.25 4.08 -8.80
N ASP A 483 -12.34 5.35 -8.37
CA ASP A 483 -12.36 6.50 -9.26
C ASP A 483 -11.05 6.61 -10.05
N GLU A 484 -9.90 6.54 -9.38
CA GLU A 484 -8.59 6.54 -10.03
C GLU A 484 -8.45 5.43 -11.07
N LYS A 485 -8.95 4.23 -10.73
CA LYS A 485 -8.95 3.09 -11.64
C LYS A 485 -9.85 3.34 -12.86
N LEU A 486 -11.03 3.92 -12.66
CA LEU A 486 -11.94 4.24 -13.76
C LEU A 486 -11.37 5.33 -14.65
N VAL A 487 -10.84 6.42 -14.09
CA VAL A 487 -10.20 7.51 -14.84
C VAL A 487 -9.02 6.98 -15.66
N ARG A 488 -8.13 6.20 -15.03
CA ARG A 488 -6.97 5.60 -15.70
C ARG A 488 -7.33 4.64 -16.84
N ARG A 489 -8.41 3.87 -16.69
CA ARG A 489 -8.84 2.89 -17.70
C ARG A 489 -9.72 3.47 -18.81
N HIS A 490 -10.11 4.74 -18.69
CA HIS A 490 -10.80 5.48 -19.74
C HIS A 490 -9.97 6.66 -20.24
N PRO A 491 -8.75 6.44 -20.76
CA PRO A 491 -7.94 7.53 -21.32
C PRO A 491 -8.59 8.17 -22.56
N HIS A 492 -9.61 7.52 -23.14
CA HIS A 492 -10.41 8.05 -24.24
C HIS A 492 -11.55 8.97 -23.79
N VAL A 493 -11.86 8.98 -22.48
CA VAL A 493 -12.83 9.91 -21.88
C VAL A 493 -12.11 11.04 -21.16
N PHE A 494 -11.06 10.73 -20.40
CA PHE A 494 -10.40 11.67 -19.49
C PHE A 494 -8.97 12.04 -19.90
N GLY A 495 -8.47 11.54 -21.03
CA GLY A 495 -7.14 11.81 -21.57
C GLY A 495 -7.14 12.02 -23.08
N ASP A 496 -6.00 11.79 -23.72
CA ASP A 496 -5.78 12.10 -25.15
C ASP A 496 -6.03 10.91 -26.10
N ALA A 497 -6.40 9.73 -25.58
CA ALA A 497 -6.65 8.58 -26.43
C ALA A 497 -7.95 8.78 -27.24
N ALA A 498 -8.03 8.22 -28.44
CA ALA A 498 -9.26 8.18 -29.20
C ALA A 498 -9.78 6.74 -29.25
N ALA A 499 -11.09 6.57 -29.11
CA ALA A 499 -11.79 5.33 -29.36
C ALA A 499 -13.06 5.65 -30.15
N ALA A 500 -13.24 5.02 -31.31
CA ALA A 500 -14.34 5.27 -32.23
C ALA A 500 -15.54 4.35 -31.98
N ASP A 501 -15.34 3.18 -31.39
CA ASP A 501 -16.38 2.19 -31.12
C ASP A 501 -16.14 1.34 -29.86
N GLU A 502 -17.14 0.54 -29.49
CA GLU A 502 -17.12 -0.35 -28.31
C GLU A 502 -15.96 -1.36 -28.37
N GLY A 503 -15.62 -1.84 -29.57
CA GLY A 503 -14.53 -2.80 -29.77
C GLY A 503 -13.17 -2.20 -29.44
N GLU A 504 -12.92 -0.96 -29.89
CA GLU A 504 -11.72 -0.20 -29.56
C GLU A 504 -11.64 0.14 -28.06
N VAL A 505 -12.77 0.49 -27.44
CA VAL A 505 -12.84 0.72 -25.97
C VAL A 505 -12.46 -0.54 -25.20
N LEU A 506 -13.00 -1.70 -25.59
CA LEU A 506 -12.67 -2.98 -24.96
C LEU A 506 -11.19 -3.36 -25.16
N ALA A 507 -10.62 -3.06 -26.32
CA ALA A 507 -9.20 -3.28 -26.59
C ALA A 507 -8.30 -2.41 -25.72
N ILE A 508 -8.60 -1.11 -25.59
CA ILE A 508 -7.89 -0.18 -24.68
C ILE A 508 -8.02 -0.67 -23.23
N TRP A 509 -9.22 -1.07 -22.82
CA TRP A 509 -9.47 -1.57 -21.47
C TRP A 509 -8.63 -2.80 -21.13
N GLU A 510 -8.58 -3.78 -22.04
CA GLU A 510 -7.79 -4.99 -21.82
C GLU A 510 -6.28 -4.69 -21.91
N GLN A 511 -5.82 -3.78 -22.78
CA GLN A 511 -4.42 -3.33 -22.83
C GLN A 511 -3.95 -2.69 -21.51
N VAL A 512 -4.72 -1.73 -20.98
CA VAL A 512 -4.41 -1.08 -19.69
C VAL A 512 -4.41 -2.11 -18.56
N LYS A 513 -5.36 -3.04 -18.57
CA LYS A 513 -5.47 -4.12 -17.57
C LYS A 513 -4.33 -5.13 -17.66
N ASP A 514 -3.81 -5.41 -18.85
CA ASP A 514 -2.68 -6.33 -19.04
C ASP A 514 -1.36 -5.66 -18.65
N ALA A 515 -1.19 -4.36 -18.91
CA ALA A 515 -0.08 -3.57 -18.38
C ALA A 515 -0.07 -3.48 -16.84
N GLU A 516 -1.25 -3.55 -16.20
CA GLU A 516 -1.39 -3.64 -14.74
C GLU A 516 -1.04 -5.03 -14.17
N ARG A 517 -0.94 -6.07 -15.00
CA ARG A 517 -0.80 -7.49 -14.58
C ARG A 517 0.61 -8.06 -14.72
N GLU A 518 1.56 -7.35 -15.32
CA GLU A 518 2.93 -7.88 -15.56
C GLU A 518 3.69 -8.26 -14.27
N ASP A 519 3.12 -8.00 -13.08
CA ASP A 519 3.76 -8.13 -11.76
C ASP A 519 3.22 -9.24 -10.84
N ALA A 520 2.35 -10.15 -11.29
CA ALA A 520 1.90 -11.29 -10.46
C ALA A 520 2.62 -12.59 -10.85
N GLU A 521 3.40 -13.18 -9.93
CA GLU A 521 3.81 -14.60 -9.96
C GLU A 521 2.60 -15.52 -9.66
N GLN A 522 1.51 -15.31 -10.39
CA GLN A 522 0.27 -16.07 -10.31
C GLN A 522 0.11 -16.83 -11.62
N GLY A 523 -0.20 -18.13 -11.54
CA GLY A 523 -0.53 -18.94 -12.70
C GLY A 523 -1.70 -18.33 -13.48
N LEU A 524 -1.80 -18.64 -14.78
CA LEU A 524 -2.83 -18.10 -15.69
C LEU A 524 -4.26 -18.13 -15.10
N LEU A 525 -4.56 -19.16 -14.31
CA LEU A 525 -5.89 -19.43 -13.74
C LEU A 525 -6.07 -18.88 -12.32
N ASP A 526 -5.00 -18.49 -11.62
CA ASP A 526 -5.05 -18.02 -10.22
C ASP A 526 -5.81 -16.69 -10.06
N SER A 527 -6.05 -15.99 -11.17
CA SER A 527 -6.86 -14.77 -11.23
C SER A 527 -8.37 -15.02 -11.35
N VAL A 528 -8.82 -16.27 -11.43
CA VAL A 528 -10.24 -16.63 -11.41
C VAL A 528 -10.65 -16.89 -9.95
N PRO A 529 -11.55 -16.09 -9.36
CA PRO A 529 -12.00 -16.34 -7.99
C PRO A 529 -12.71 -17.69 -7.87
N ARG A 530 -12.26 -18.51 -6.91
CA ARG A 530 -12.86 -19.82 -6.60
C ARG A 530 -14.22 -19.73 -5.91
N SER A 531 -14.64 -18.52 -5.53
CA SER A 531 -15.93 -18.25 -4.89
C SER A 531 -17.06 -18.00 -5.89
N LEU A 532 -16.76 -18.06 -7.19
CA LEU A 532 -17.79 -17.94 -8.23
C LEU A 532 -18.60 -19.24 -8.29
N PRO A 533 -19.88 -19.19 -8.71
CA PRO A 533 -20.61 -20.41 -9.02
C PRO A 533 -19.95 -21.22 -10.13
N ALA A 534 -20.05 -22.54 -10.01
CA ALA A 534 -19.24 -23.50 -10.74
C ALA A 534 -19.26 -23.30 -12.26
N LEU A 535 -20.42 -23.01 -12.87
CA LEU A 535 -20.50 -22.80 -14.32
C LEU A 535 -19.79 -21.51 -14.74
N MET A 536 -19.89 -20.45 -13.94
CA MET A 536 -19.23 -19.17 -14.20
C MET A 536 -17.71 -19.28 -14.00
N GLU A 537 -17.27 -19.97 -12.95
CA GLU A 537 -15.87 -20.28 -12.70
C GLU A 537 -15.29 -21.07 -13.87
N CYS A 538 -15.92 -22.20 -14.22
CA CYS A 538 -15.55 -23.06 -15.35
C CYS A 538 -15.44 -22.26 -16.65
N GLN A 539 -16.44 -21.43 -16.96
CA GLN A 539 -16.44 -20.65 -18.19
C GLN A 539 -15.32 -19.60 -18.21
N LYS A 540 -14.98 -18.99 -17.06
CA LYS A 540 -13.84 -18.05 -16.95
C LYS A 540 -12.50 -18.76 -17.06
N VAL A 541 -12.32 -19.88 -16.37
CA VAL A 541 -11.11 -20.73 -16.47
C VAL A 541 -10.86 -21.11 -17.92
N SER A 542 -11.88 -21.63 -18.59
CA SER A 542 -11.80 -22.00 -20.00
C SER A 542 -11.48 -20.81 -20.91
N LYS A 543 -12.15 -19.65 -20.72
CA LYS A 543 -11.85 -18.43 -21.50
C LYS A 543 -10.40 -17.97 -21.33
N ARG A 544 -9.80 -18.18 -20.16
CA ARG A 544 -8.37 -17.87 -19.91
C ARG A 544 -7.45 -18.85 -20.61
N ALA A 545 -7.71 -20.15 -20.50
CA ALA A 545 -6.94 -21.17 -21.21
C ALA A 545 -6.96 -20.92 -22.73
N ALA A 546 -8.14 -20.59 -23.28
CA ALA A 546 -8.31 -20.27 -24.69
C ALA A 546 -7.48 -19.05 -25.14
N ARG A 547 -7.40 -18.00 -24.30
CA ARG A 547 -6.55 -16.82 -24.57
C ARG A 547 -5.06 -17.15 -24.61
N ALA A 548 -4.62 -18.17 -23.88
CA ALA A 548 -3.24 -18.66 -23.92
C ALA A 548 -2.98 -19.62 -25.09
N GLY A 549 -3.96 -19.82 -25.98
CA GLY A 549 -3.85 -20.70 -27.14
C GLY A 549 -4.32 -22.13 -26.90
N PHE A 550 -4.81 -22.46 -25.71
CA PHE A 550 -5.38 -23.78 -25.40
C PHE A 550 -6.90 -23.75 -25.56
N ASP A 551 -7.38 -23.96 -26.79
CA ASP A 551 -8.80 -23.96 -27.15
C ASP A 551 -9.10 -25.04 -28.21
N TRP A 552 -10.36 -25.49 -28.26
CA TRP A 552 -10.85 -26.36 -29.33
C TRP A 552 -10.96 -25.60 -30.66
N PRO A 553 -10.74 -26.26 -31.80
CA PRO A 553 -10.72 -25.61 -33.11
C PRO A 553 -12.12 -25.18 -33.60
N SER A 554 -13.19 -25.88 -33.18
CA SER A 554 -14.57 -25.60 -33.59
C SER A 554 -15.57 -25.96 -32.48
N ALA A 555 -16.83 -25.56 -32.64
CA ALA A 555 -17.91 -25.97 -31.73
C ALA A 555 -18.22 -27.46 -31.84
N ASP A 556 -18.14 -28.04 -33.05
CA ASP A 556 -18.34 -29.47 -33.28
C ASP A 556 -17.32 -30.31 -32.52
N ALA A 557 -16.04 -29.88 -32.48
CA ALA A 557 -15.00 -30.56 -31.71
C ALA A 557 -15.27 -30.55 -30.19
N VAL A 558 -16.00 -29.56 -29.68
CA VAL A 558 -16.43 -29.56 -28.27
C VAL A 558 -17.59 -30.52 -28.06
N TRP A 559 -18.52 -30.62 -29.00
CA TRP A 559 -19.61 -31.60 -28.96
C TRP A 559 -19.10 -33.04 -29.04
N ASP A 560 -18.07 -33.29 -29.83
CA ASP A 560 -17.39 -34.59 -29.87
C ASP A 560 -16.82 -34.93 -28.48
N LYS A 561 -16.20 -33.94 -27.79
CA LYS A 561 -15.73 -34.11 -26.41
C LYS A 561 -16.87 -34.35 -25.42
N VAL A 562 -18.03 -33.70 -25.57
CA VAL A 562 -19.22 -34.00 -24.75
C VAL A 562 -19.68 -35.45 -24.94
N ALA A 563 -19.60 -36.00 -26.16
CA ALA A 563 -19.95 -37.39 -26.42
C ALA A 563 -18.93 -38.37 -25.80
N GLU A 564 -17.65 -38.00 -25.79
CA GLU A 564 -16.58 -38.72 -25.11
C GLU A 564 -16.80 -38.75 -23.58
N GLU A 565 -16.93 -37.60 -22.91
CA GLU A 565 -17.12 -37.56 -21.44
C GLU A 565 -18.40 -38.28 -21.02
N ARG A 566 -19.43 -38.24 -21.85
CA ARG A 566 -20.67 -38.98 -21.60
C ARG A 566 -20.43 -40.50 -21.62
N ALA A 567 -19.65 -40.99 -22.58
CA ALA A 567 -19.33 -42.41 -22.67
C ALA A 567 -18.46 -42.88 -21.51
N GLU A 568 -17.54 -42.02 -21.04
CA GLU A 568 -16.71 -42.26 -19.84
C GLU A 568 -17.61 -42.31 -18.59
N PHE A 569 -18.49 -41.34 -18.39
CA PHE A 569 -19.47 -41.37 -17.29
C PHE A 569 -20.40 -42.60 -17.31
N GLU A 570 -20.88 -43.02 -18.49
CA GLU A 570 -21.74 -44.20 -18.64
C GLU A 570 -21.00 -45.53 -18.36
N ALA A 571 -19.66 -45.54 -18.41
CA ALA A 571 -18.84 -46.70 -18.11
C ALA A 571 -18.52 -46.87 -16.61
N GLU A 572 -18.70 -45.82 -15.80
CA GLU A 572 -18.40 -45.82 -14.37
C GLU A 572 -19.53 -46.40 -13.52
N GLU A 573 -19.17 -46.91 -12.33
CA GLU A 573 -20.13 -47.45 -11.38
C GLU A 573 -21.04 -46.34 -10.80
N PRO A 574 -22.38 -46.49 -10.86
CA PRO A 574 -23.31 -45.46 -10.40
C PRO A 574 -23.09 -45.06 -8.93
N GLY A 575 -22.92 -43.76 -8.69
CA GLY A 575 -22.78 -43.18 -7.35
C GLY A 575 -21.39 -43.31 -6.72
N GLY A 576 -20.38 -43.79 -7.48
CA GLY A 576 -18.98 -43.74 -7.07
C GLY A 576 -18.33 -42.36 -7.26
N GLU A 577 -17.19 -42.14 -6.61
CA GLU A 577 -16.38 -40.92 -6.74
C GLU A 577 -15.91 -40.69 -8.19
N ALA A 578 -15.59 -41.76 -8.92
CA ALA A 578 -15.24 -41.70 -10.34
C ALA A 578 -16.40 -41.18 -11.18
N ALA A 579 -17.63 -41.70 -10.99
CA ALA A 579 -18.81 -41.21 -11.69
C ALA A 579 -19.12 -39.73 -11.38
N GLU A 580 -18.81 -39.24 -10.17
CA GLU A 580 -18.94 -37.82 -9.83
C GLU A 580 -17.97 -36.94 -10.64
N LEU A 581 -16.70 -37.37 -10.76
CA LEU A 581 -15.69 -36.67 -11.55
C LEU A 581 -16.05 -36.64 -13.03
N GLU A 582 -16.41 -37.79 -13.61
CA GLU A 582 -16.77 -37.89 -15.04
C GLU A 582 -18.03 -37.08 -15.36
N PHE A 583 -19.02 -37.04 -14.45
CA PHE A 583 -20.18 -36.16 -14.62
C PHE A 583 -19.79 -34.68 -14.57
N GLY A 584 -18.80 -34.34 -13.72
CA GLY A 584 -18.17 -33.02 -13.69
C GLY A 584 -17.56 -32.65 -15.04
N ASP A 585 -16.88 -33.58 -15.70
CA ASP A 585 -16.26 -33.36 -17.01
C ASP A 585 -17.30 -33.21 -18.12
N VAL A 586 -18.43 -33.94 -18.06
CA VAL A 586 -19.59 -33.69 -18.93
C VAL A 586 -20.09 -32.25 -18.78
N LEU A 587 -20.24 -31.75 -17.55
CA LEU A 587 -20.65 -30.36 -17.30
C LEU A 587 -19.60 -29.38 -17.81
N PHE A 588 -18.32 -29.64 -17.61
CA PHE A 588 -17.21 -28.82 -18.09
C PHE A 588 -17.22 -28.71 -19.63
N ALA A 589 -17.42 -29.83 -20.32
CA ALA A 589 -17.53 -29.87 -21.78
C ALA A 589 -18.76 -29.07 -22.28
N LEU A 590 -19.91 -29.20 -21.62
CA LEU A 590 -21.12 -28.42 -21.95
C LEU A 590 -20.93 -26.90 -21.72
N VAL A 591 -20.21 -26.49 -20.67
CA VAL A 591 -19.84 -25.08 -20.46
C VAL A 591 -18.96 -24.57 -21.61
N ASN A 592 -18.07 -25.41 -22.14
CA ASN A 592 -17.25 -25.06 -23.29
C ASN A 592 -18.06 -24.92 -24.59
N VAL A 593 -19.09 -25.75 -24.78
CA VAL A 593 -20.05 -25.57 -25.88
C VAL A 593 -20.72 -24.20 -25.78
N ALA A 594 -21.23 -23.86 -24.59
CA ALA A 594 -21.85 -22.56 -24.33
C ALA A 594 -20.88 -21.41 -24.62
N ARG A 595 -19.62 -21.49 -24.14
CA ARG A 595 -18.58 -20.49 -24.39
C ARG A 595 -18.32 -20.27 -25.88
N LYS A 596 -18.13 -21.34 -26.67
CA LYS A 596 -17.91 -21.24 -28.13
C LYS A 596 -19.12 -20.66 -28.86
N GLY A 597 -20.33 -20.95 -28.36
CA GLY A 597 -21.58 -20.39 -28.88
C GLY A 597 -21.90 -18.96 -28.42
N GLY A 598 -21.05 -18.32 -27.62
CA GLY A 598 -21.31 -16.99 -27.07
C GLY A 598 -22.42 -16.95 -26.01
N VAL A 599 -22.74 -18.10 -25.41
CA VAL A 599 -23.77 -18.24 -24.38
C VAL A 599 -23.13 -18.22 -23.00
N ASP A 600 -23.70 -17.45 -22.08
CA ASP A 600 -23.35 -17.50 -20.65
C ASP A 600 -24.03 -18.73 -20.01
N ALA A 601 -23.22 -19.69 -19.57
CA ALA A 601 -23.70 -21.00 -19.10
C ALA A 601 -24.49 -20.89 -17.79
N GLU A 602 -24.01 -20.08 -16.86
CA GLU A 602 -24.67 -19.82 -15.57
C GLU A 602 -26.05 -19.20 -15.78
N ARG A 603 -26.11 -18.14 -16.59
CA ARG A 603 -27.37 -17.48 -16.95
C ARG A 603 -28.31 -18.41 -17.71
N ALA A 604 -27.79 -19.24 -18.62
CA ALA A 604 -28.60 -20.19 -19.37
C ALA A 604 -29.28 -21.23 -18.46
N LEU A 605 -28.55 -21.76 -17.47
CA LEU A 605 -29.11 -22.67 -16.49
C LEU A 605 -30.12 -21.96 -15.58
N ARG A 606 -29.79 -20.77 -15.04
CA ARG A 606 -30.72 -19.96 -14.23
C ARG A 606 -32.05 -19.73 -14.94
N ARG A 607 -32.02 -19.29 -16.21
CA ARG A 607 -33.23 -19.08 -17.02
C ARG A 607 -34.02 -20.37 -17.26
N SER A 608 -33.35 -21.50 -17.42
CA SER A 608 -34.00 -22.80 -17.60
C SER A 608 -34.67 -23.28 -16.31
N THR A 609 -34.01 -23.11 -15.17
CA THR A 609 -34.56 -23.38 -13.84
C THR A 609 -35.75 -22.47 -13.52
N ALA A 610 -35.66 -21.16 -13.79
CA ALA A 610 -36.77 -20.23 -13.63
C ALA A 610 -37.99 -20.61 -14.49
N LYS A 611 -37.75 -21.03 -15.75
CA LYS A 611 -38.79 -21.59 -16.62
C LYS A 611 -39.42 -22.85 -16.03
N PHE A 612 -38.64 -23.76 -15.45
CA PHE A 612 -39.18 -24.94 -14.78
C PHE A 612 -40.06 -24.56 -13.58
N ARG A 613 -39.57 -23.67 -12.70
CA ARG A 613 -40.31 -23.19 -11.52
C ARG A 613 -41.64 -22.55 -11.90
N ARG A 614 -41.65 -21.69 -12.92
CA ARG A 614 -42.89 -21.06 -13.41
C ARG A 614 -43.90 -22.10 -13.91
N ARG A 615 -43.44 -23.10 -14.66
CA ARG A 615 -44.31 -24.17 -15.16
C ARG A 615 -44.86 -25.04 -14.05
N TRP A 616 -44.01 -25.41 -13.09
CA TRP A 616 -44.43 -26.15 -11.92
C TRP A 616 -45.50 -25.40 -11.12
N ALA A 617 -45.27 -24.11 -10.83
CA ALA A 617 -46.26 -23.27 -10.15
C ALA A 617 -47.57 -23.15 -10.93
N ALA A 618 -47.54 -23.14 -12.26
CA ALA A 618 -48.74 -23.17 -13.09
C ALA A 618 -49.47 -24.52 -13.01
N MET A 619 -48.74 -25.64 -12.96
CA MET A 619 -49.32 -26.95 -12.70
C MET A 619 -49.99 -26.99 -11.32
N GLU A 620 -49.36 -26.44 -10.28
CA GLU A 620 -49.98 -26.36 -8.95
C GLU A 620 -51.24 -25.52 -8.90
N ARG A 621 -51.32 -24.45 -9.68
CA ARG A 621 -52.56 -23.67 -9.80
C ARG A 621 -53.63 -24.48 -10.53
N ALA A 622 -53.30 -25.09 -11.67
CA ALA A 622 -54.24 -25.88 -12.46
C ALA A 622 -54.77 -27.11 -11.69
N ALA A 623 -53.91 -27.79 -10.92
CA ALA A 623 -54.30 -28.92 -10.09
C ALA A 623 -55.24 -28.48 -8.95
N ARG A 624 -54.91 -27.36 -8.27
CA ARG A 624 -55.77 -26.74 -7.26
C ARG A 624 -57.14 -26.35 -7.80
N GLU A 625 -57.20 -25.74 -8.99
CA GLU A 625 -58.46 -25.38 -9.66
C GLU A 625 -59.31 -26.61 -10.02
N ALA A 626 -58.67 -27.73 -10.34
CA ALA A 626 -59.32 -29.01 -10.61
C ALA A 626 -59.75 -29.79 -9.34
N GLY A 627 -59.40 -29.30 -8.15
CA GLY A 627 -59.78 -29.89 -6.87
C GLY A 627 -58.94 -31.09 -6.42
N THR A 628 -57.81 -31.38 -7.08
CA THR A 628 -56.91 -32.49 -6.74
C THR A 628 -55.49 -31.95 -6.50
N PRO A 629 -54.86 -32.22 -5.34
CA PRO A 629 -53.46 -31.88 -5.09
C PRO A 629 -52.53 -32.53 -6.11
N LEU A 630 -51.41 -31.85 -6.41
CA LEU A 630 -50.45 -32.29 -7.42
C LEU A 630 -49.82 -33.65 -7.05
N GLU A 631 -49.66 -33.89 -5.76
CA GLU A 631 -49.07 -35.08 -5.15
C GLU A 631 -49.94 -36.33 -5.30
N GLU A 632 -51.23 -36.16 -5.56
CA GLU A 632 -52.18 -37.26 -5.76
C GLU A 632 -52.31 -37.69 -7.23
N LEU A 633 -51.68 -36.94 -8.14
CA LEU A 633 -51.72 -37.22 -9.57
C LEU A 633 -50.70 -38.29 -9.96
N SER A 634 -51.12 -39.19 -10.86
CA SER A 634 -50.22 -40.16 -11.46
C SER A 634 -49.20 -39.49 -12.39
N HIS A 635 -48.08 -40.16 -12.66
CA HIS A 635 -47.04 -39.65 -13.57
C HIS A 635 -47.60 -39.21 -14.93
N GLY A 636 -48.52 -39.98 -15.52
CA GLY A 636 -49.14 -39.62 -16.80
C GLY A 636 -50.03 -38.36 -16.72
N GLU A 637 -50.69 -38.13 -15.58
CA GLU A 637 -51.47 -36.91 -15.34
C GLU A 637 -50.56 -35.69 -15.14
N LEU A 638 -49.42 -35.87 -14.46
CA LEU A 638 -48.38 -34.85 -14.31
C LEU A 638 -47.78 -34.45 -15.66
N GLU A 639 -47.43 -35.42 -16.50
CA GLU A 639 -46.94 -35.17 -17.86
C GLU A 639 -47.98 -34.46 -18.72
N GLY A 640 -49.25 -34.86 -18.62
CA GLY A 640 -50.37 -34.21 -19.30
C GLY A 640 -50.56 -32.75 -18.87
N LEU A 641 -50.48 -32.46 -17.57
CA LEU A 641 -50.49 -31.10 -17.03
C LEU A 641 -49.31 -30.27 -17.52
N TRP A 642 -48.10 -30.84 -17.48
CA TRP A 642 -46.89 -30.18 -17.96
C TRP A 642 -46.98 -29.84 -19.46
N ALA A 643 -47.51 -30.75 -20.28
CA ALA A 643 -47.72 -30.52 -21.70
C ALA A 643 -48.70 -29.38 -21.95
N ARG A 644 -49.84 -29.35 -21.25
CA ARG A 644 -50.84 -28.26 -21.34
C ARG A 644 -50.24 -26.91 -20.97
N VAL A 645 -49.52 -26.82 -19.85
CA VAL A 645 -48.85 -25.59 -19.42
C VAL A 645 -47.82 -25.13 -20.46
N LYS A 646 -47.06 -26.06 -21.04
CA LYS A 646 -46.07 -25.76 -22.08
C LYS A 646 -46.70 -25.27 -23.39
N GLU A 647 -47.88 -25.77 -23.75
CA GLU A 647 -48.66 -25.28 -24.90
C GLU A 647 -49.21 -23.88 -24.67
N GLY A 648 -49.76 -23.59 -23.48
CA GLY A 648 -50.23 -22.25 -23.10
C GLY A 648 -49.14 -21.18 -23.26
N GLU A 649 -47.93 -21.43 -22.78
CA GLU A 649 -46.78 -20.51 -22.93
C GLU A 649 -46.34 -20.29 -24.39
N ARG A 650 -46.64 -21.21 -25.30
CA ARG A 650 -46.29 -21.08 -26.73
C ARG A 650 -47.31 -20.25 -27.51
N GLY A 651 -48.56 -20.17 -27.03
CA GLY A 651 -49.60 -19.33 -27.62
C GLY A 651 -49.55 -17.86 -27.20
N GLU A 652 -48.83 -17.55 -26.12
CA GLU A 652 -48.64 -16.19 -25.58
C GLU A 652 -47.35 -15.48 -26.05
N ARG A 653 -46.48 -16.20 -26.77
CA ARG A 653 -45.29 -15.62 -27.44
C ARG A 653 -45.61 -15.26 -28.87
#